data_AF-A0A9W6S045-F1
#
_entry.id   AF-A0A9W6S045-F1
#
_cell.length_a   1.000
_cell.length_b   1.000
_cell.length_c   1.000
_cell.angle_alpha   90.00
_cell.angle_beta   90.00
_cell.angle_gamma   90.00
#
_symmetry.space_group_name_H-M   'P 1'
#
loop_
_entity.id
_entity.type
_entity.pdbx_description
1 polymer ?
#
loop_
_entity_poly.entity_id
_entity_poly.type
_entity_poly.pdbx_seq_one_letter_code
_entity_poly.pdbx_strand_id
1 'polypeptide(L)'
;MNVDGLRTALKGLGPTPSALELAEILWLAAHIAEDRQEASVPAAPATETPLEPKPPAGDDPPPDPEPEPPAAPAAPDSAERQNLRFPEDEEDDGPDPDALVRAVLVQNARMLGRTLEIQRTLRPLKRRVDSRRLVEVDENATADRLARIRDARVPWLPVMVPAQERWLNLLLLVDDGPSMRMWRPLARELHETLARTGAFRDTRVLFLEGASVGASPGSTSRDASTLIDPSGRQVTLVLSDCSGRHWWSGAAQQALLPLAKGGPLAIVQPLAERLWRRTAAPTSVGRLLPSRPCAPNSALTFVSRDGDTGPGPPAVVVPVLDSRPEWLADWARLVGGSGGPQPASVTWFRPGPASAPATPLQRERELTIEERVRRFQSAASQPAVRLAAHVAVSYPALPVMRLIQEAVIGETSPGHLAEVLLSGLLRPREGSTEIYDFVPGARRRLLALLPRSVAWHTAHVLTGLSDAIERGSGTGMDRFRALISAEDGEASQAASPQPFALVNPAALRMIDRRAPATVASPRPDRRSRPAGSRQAGELAGRYRLIEVRGEERDLRVWDALDGADRVMVKEIRGFADSAARATVKRRLEECVAKSRQVGDGVVRYRDVFESDGRIWLVVDGHGGEPLTALLRSGGLAWRFAAEIGRRLVQTLGACAEAGLVHGAITGDDVILTRGGVLLAGFENETINGGPADRSFRDPARPAGEPGSAAGDLWSVAVLLYLMVEGRHPFPPSDEYEYAAASTSRAGPLRVPLQQLLRLRPELRMRLPEVLSILTNLSPEPTEAKTPSRSREPWVSMWGPPGSGKTTYLSALNIALSRSSESWRLVGVDDASTGVIVHTTATLLRDRRFPTGTSSINQLRWMLIGHTQTTTGRFPRRRVIESHQITLNVLDPPGEFLRHGPSAETGKDVFDRLAGSRRVLYLFDPIREFEYGDTFDYLRHMLIHLSTRIRDAGDFAEDGRLPHHLAICVTKFDDRRVFRTAERLGLVSYDPTDRFKFPQVRADDAPLLFDTLCEFSSGNGALIRNLLSTFFVAERVRIFVASGVGFNLSRTAGVFDPDDFENVIPGEEGGFRIRGPIHPIGLLEPLLWLSGAKQ
;
A
#
# COMPACT_ATOMS: atom_id res chain seq x y z
N MET A 1 26.64 -54.74 -25.05
CA MET A 1 27.78 -54.35 -24.19
C MET A 1 27.76 -55.27 -22.96
N ASN A 2 28.86 -55.91 -22.57
CA ASN A 2 28.91 -56.74 -21.36
C ASN A 2 29.09 -55.86 -20.11
N VAL A 3 28.73 -56.38 -18.93
CA VAL A 3 28.70 -55.60 -17.67
C VAL A 3 30.08 -55.01 -17.33
N ASP A 4 31.17 -55.74 -17.63
CA ASP A 4 32.52 -55.23 -17.41
C ASP A 4 32.93 -54.14 -18.40
N GLY A 5 32.42 -54.17 -19.64
CA GLY A 5 32.59 -53.11 -20.63
C GLY A 5 31.87 -51.82 -20.22
N LEU A 6 30.65 -51.94 -19.69
CA LEU A 6 29.87 -50.81 -19.18
C LEU A 6 30.55 -50.17 -17.95
N ARG A 7 31.05 -51.00 -17.03
CA ARG A 7 31.81 -50.55 -15.85
C ARG A 7 33.10 -49.81 -16.24
N THR A 8 33.75 -50.23 -17.32
CA THR A 8 34.98 -49.61 -17.83
C THR A 8 34.70 -48.27 -18.50
N ALA A 9 33.59 -48.13 -19.24
CA ALA A 9 33.18 -46.86 -19.84
C ALA A 9 32.78 -45.83 -18.77
N LEU A 10 32.07 -46.25 -17.72
CA LEU A 10 31.61 -45.35 -16.64
C LEU A 10 32.75 -44.91 -15.71
N LYS A 11 33.87 -45.64 -15.66
CA LYS A 11 35.10 -45.24 -14.95
C LYS A 11 35.71 -43.93 -15.48
N GLY A 12 35.43 -43.56 -16.73
CA GLY A 12 35.95 -42.34 -17.35
C GLY A 12 35.15 -41.06 -17.05
N LEU A 13 33.95 -41.17 -16.49
CA LEU A 13 32.99 -40.07 -16.31
C LEU A 13 32.79 -39.67 -14.84
N GLY A 14 33.41 -40.38 -13.89
CA GLY A 14 33.23 -40.14 -12.46
C GLY A 14 33.55 -41.37 -11.60
N PRO A 15 33.19 -41.38 -10.30
CA PRO A 15 33.45 -42.50 -9.41
C PRO A 15 32.76 -43.78 -9.92
N THR A 16 33.42 -44.93 -9.73
CA THR A 16 32.89 -46.24 -10.16
C THR A 16 31.52 -46.50 -9.55
N PRO A 17 30.47 -46.73 -10.35
CA PRO A 17 29.14 -47.02 -9.83
C PRO A 17 29.14 -48.32 -9.03
N SER A 18 28.41 -48.31 -7.92
CA SER A 18 28.18 -49.49 -7.08
C SER A 18 27.39 -50.56 -7.83
N ALA A 19 27.40 -51.79 -7.33
CA ALA A 19 26.67 -52.90 -7.95
C ALA A 19 25.15 -52.63 -8.02
N LEU A 20 24.60 -51.88 -7.06
CA LEU A 20 23.20 -51.48 -7.03
C LEU A 20 22.90 -50.43 -8.10
N GLU A 21 23.73 -49.39 -8.21
CA GLU A 21 23.56 -48.34 -9.24
C GLU A 21 23.74 -48.92 -10.66
N LEU A 22 24.66 -49.86 -10.85
CA LEU A 22 24.79 -50.60 -12.11
C LEU A 22 23.54 -51.42 -12.44
N ALA A 23 22.92 -52.05 -11.43
CA ALA A 23 21.67 -52.79 -11.61
C ALA A 23 20.50 -51.86 -11.92
N GLU A 24 20.42 -50.71 -11.26
CA GLU A 24 19.39 -49.68 -11.51
C GLU A 24 19.54 -49.04 -12.89
N ILE A 25 20.77 -48.76 -13.34
CA ILE A 25 21.05 -48.24 -14.69
C ILE A 25 20.65 -49.27 -15.76
N LEU A 26 20.96 -50.55 -15.56
CA LEU A 26 20.56 -51.62 -16.48
C LEU A 26 19.04 -51.85 -16.44
N TRP A 27 18.42 -51.72 -15.27
CA TRP A 27 16.97 -51.81 -15.11
C TRP A 27 16.27 -50.63 -15.80
N LEU A 28 16.73 -49.40 -15.63
CA LEU A 28 16.26 -48.22 -16.34
C LEU A 28 16.47 -48.35 -17.85
N ALA A 29 17.62 -48.84 -18.31
CA ALA A 29 17.88 -49.04 -19.73
C ALA A 29 16.91 -50.05 -20.37
N ALA A 30 16.52 -51.10 -19.64
CA ALA A 30 15.51 -52.06 -20.10
C ALA A 30 14.11 -51.44 -20.19
N HIS A 31 13.74 -50.55 -19.26
CA HIS A 31 12.41 -49.92 -19.22
C HIS A 31 12.30 -48.66 -20.10
N ILE A 32 13.42 -48.03 -20.47
CA ILE A 32 13.48 -46.95 -21.47
C ILE A 32 13.45 -47.53 -22.89
N ALA A 33 13.90 -48.79 -23.08
CA ALA A 33 13.87 -49.45 -24.38
C ALA A 33 12.47 -49.94 -24.78
N GLU A 34 11.58 -50.27 -23.82
CA GLU A 34 10.20 -50.69 -24.11
C GLU A 34 9.30 -49.53 -24.57
N ASP A 35 9.56 -48.29 -24.14
CA ASP A 35 8.81 -47.09 -24.59
C ASP A 35 9.30 -46.53 -25.94
N ARG A 36 10.31 -47.14 -26.56
CA ARG A 36 10.78 -46.78 -27.92
C ARG A 36 10.27 -47.68 -29.03
N GLN A 37 9.49 -48.72 -28.73
CA GLN A 37 9.03 -49.68 -29.74
C GLN A 37 7.70 -49.33 -30.45
N GLU A 38 7.05 -48.21 -30.11
CA GLU A 38 5.95 -47.64 -30.92
C GLU A 38 6.29 -46.33 -31.64
N ALA A 39 7.53 -45.84 -31.55
CA ALA A 39 8.03 -44.74 -32.38
C ALA A 39 8.82 -45.30 -33.58
N SER A 40 8.13 -45.57 -34.69
CA SER A 40 8.79 -45.86 -35.97
C SER A 40 9.61 -44.64 -36.42
N VAL A 41 10.94 -44.78 -36.46
CA VAL A 41 11.86 -43.77 -37.00
C VAL A 41 11.63 -43.62 -38.51
N PRO A 42 11.63 -42.40 -39.07
CA PRO A 42 11.51 -42.17 -40.51
C PRO A 42 12.75 -42.66 -41.23
N ALA A 43 12.57 -43.38 -42.34
CA ALA A 43 13.65 -43.72 -43.25
C ALA A 43 14.03 -42.49 -44.10
N ALA A 44 15.33 -42.19 -44.18
CA ALA A 44 15.92 -41.25 -45.12
C ALA A 44 15.84 -41.79 -46.58
N PRO A 45 15.98 -40.91 -47.59
CA PRO A 45 15.21 -40.98 -48.84
C PRO A 45 15.79 -41.96 -49.86
N ALA A 46 14.90 -42.69 -50.54
CA ALA A 46 15.23 -43.43 -51.74
C ALA A 46 14.88 -42.59 -52.98
N THR A 47 15.90 -42.36 -53.79
CA THR A 47 15.96 -41.66 -55.06
C THR A 47 14.92 -42.19 -56.06
N GLU A 48 14.11 -41.30 -56.63
CA GLU A 48 13.30 -41.58 -57.81
C GLU A 48 14.20 -41.69 -59.06
N THR A 49 14.02 -42.77 -59.82
CA THR A 49 14.40 -42.87 -61.24
C THR A 49 13.12 -42.97 -62.09
N PRO A 50 13.17 -42.55 -63.36
CA PRO A 50 12.10 -41.79 -64.00
C PRO A 50 11.17 -42.66 -64.85
N LEU A 51 9.91 -42.23 -64.98
CA LEU A 51 9.02 -42.72 -66.04
C LEU A 51 8.68 -41.57 -67.00
N GLU A 52 9.15 -41.75 -68.23
CA GLU A 52 9.04 -40.89 -69.40
C GLU A 52 7.62 -40.86 -70.04
N PRO A 53 7.36 -39.93 -70.98
CA PRO A 53 6.06 -39.30 -71.23
C PRO A 53 5.26 -39.91 -72.41
N LYS A 54 3.99 -39.54 -72.52
CA LYS A 54 3.25 -39.55 -73.81
C LYS A 54 2.23 -38.42 -73.93
N PRO A 55 1.92 -37.94 -75.16
CA PRO A 55 1.67 -36.52 -75.45
C PRO A 55 0.28 -36.32 -76.13
N PRO A 56 -0.02 -35.27 -76.93
CA PRO A 56 -1.10 -34.31 -76.64
C PRO A 56 -2.20 -34.24 -77.74
N ALA A 57 -3.29 -33.53 -77.47
CA ALA A 57 -4.19 -32.82 -78.41
C ALA A 57 -5.46 -32.40 -77.63
N GLY A 58 -6.12 -31.25 -77.81
CA GLY A 58 -6.01 -30.14 -78.77
C GLY A 58 -7.31 -29.32 -78.70
N ASP A 59 -7.15 -27.99 -78.70
CA ASP A 59 -8.02 -26.86 -79.06
C ASP A 59 -9.55 -26.97 -79.15
N ASP A 60 -10.26 -25.99 -78.56
CA ASP A 60 -11.14 -25.04 -79.28
C ASP A 60 -11.67 -23.87 -78.39
N PRO A 61 -12.22 -22.75 -78.94
CA PRO A 61 -11.83 -21.37 -78.60
C PRO A 61 -12.96 -20.53 -77.89
N PRO A 62 -12.73 -19.24 -77.55
CA PRO A 62 -13.48 -18.51 -76.51
C PRO A 62 -14.63 -17.65 -77.05
N PRO A 63 -15.61 -17.23 -76.23
CA PRO A 63 -16.54 -16.15 -76.59
C PRO A 63 -16.22 -14.81 -75.90
N ASP A 64 -16.47 -13.73 -76.64
CA ASP A 64 -16.27 -12.31 -76.31
C ASP A 64 -17.50 -11.66 -75.57
N PRO A 65 -17.38 -10.41 -75.07
CA PRO A 65 -18.06 -9.92 -73.85
C PRO A 65 -19.20 -8.90 -74.10
N GLU A 66 -20.08 -8.68 -73.09
CA GLU A 66 -20.85 -7.44 -72.83
C GLU A 66 -21.75 -7.57 -71.56
N PRO A 67 -22.23 -6.49 -70.91
CA PRO A 67 -21.57 -5.27 -70.43
C PRO A 67 -21.76 -5.04 -68.91
N GLU A 68 -20.86 -4.27 -68.28
CA GLU A 68 -20.93 -3.90 -66.84
C GLU A 68 -22.03 -2.86 -66.50
N PRO A 69 -22.80 -3.05 -65.41
CA PRO A 69 -23.52 -1.98 -64.71
C PRO A 69 -22.65 -1.32 -63.62
N PRO A 70 -22.96 -0.07 -63.22
CA PRO A 70 -21.96 0.89 -62.77
C PRO A 70 -21.44 0.63 -61.36
N ALA A 71 -20.16 0.92 -61.17
CA ALA A 71 -19.45 0.90 -59.91
C ALA A 71 -20.18 1.72 -58.83
N ALA A 72 -20.70 1.03 -57.82
CA ALA A 72 -20.89 1.60 -56.49
C ALA A 72 -19.50 1.81 -55.87
N PRO A 73 -19.26 2.92 -55.15
CA PRO A 73 -17.93 3.35 -54.75
C PRO A 73 -17.25 2.25 -53.94
N ALA A 74 -16.00 1.95 -54.29
CA ALA A 74 -15.13 1.05 -53.56
C ALA A 74 -15.20 1.39 -52.07
N ALA A 75 -15.84 0.51 -51.30
CA ALA A 75 -15.62 0.50 -49.86
C ALA A 75 -14.11 0.27 -49.67
N PRO A 76 -13.43 1.10 -48.88
CA PRO A 76 -12.00 0.99 -48.68
C PRO A 76 -11.69 -0.43 -48.21
N ASP A 77 -10.59 -0.98 -48.73
CA ASP A 77 -9.96 -2.24 -48.32
C ASP A 77 -10.33 -2.55 -46.88
N SER A 78 -11.07 -3.65 -46.70
CA SER A 78 -11.64 -4.07 -45.45
C SER A 78 -10.57 -4.04 -44.37
N ALA A 79 -10.57 -2.93 -43.63
CA ALA A 79 -9.75 -2.68 -42.48
C ALA A 79 -9.94 -3.87 -41.54
N GLU A 80 -8.87 -4.65 -41.42
CA GLU A 80 -8.38 -5.17 -40.16
C GLU A 80 -9.48 -5.32 -39.09
N ARG A 81 -10.23 -6.42 -39.19
CA ARG A 81 -10.97 -6.98 -38.05
C ARG A 81 -9.95 -7.44 -37.01
N GLN A 82 -9.31 -6.48 -36.34
CA GLN A 82 -8.28 -6.68 -35.33
C GLN A 82 -8.93 -7.22 -34.05
N ASN A 83 -9.11 -8.55 -34.06
CA ASN A 83 -9.14 -9.39 -32.88
C ASN A 83 -7.95 -9.02 -31.97
N LEU A 84 -8.14 -8.98 -30.66
CA LEU A 84 -7.08 -8.74 -29.64
C LEU A 84 -5.90 -9.70 -29.86
N ARG A 85 -4.90 -9.32 -30.66
CA ARG A 85 -3.65 -10.04 -30.85
C ARG A 85 -2.71 -9.64 -29.72
N PHE A 86 -2.31 -10.60 -28.90
CA PHE A 86 -0.92 -10.68 -28.46
C PHE A 86 -0.16 -11.37 -29.61
N PRO A 87 1.10 -11.04 -29.92
CA PRO A 87 1.83 -11.74 -30.96
C PRO A 87 1.89 -13.23 -30.61
N GLU A 88 1.52 -14.08 -31.57
CA GLU A 88 1.89 -15.49 -31.58
C GLU A 88 3.38 -15.52 -31.97
N ASP A 89 4.21 -16.17 -31.16
CA ASP A 89 5.62 -16.41 -31.53
C ASP A 89 5.61 -17.42 -32.69
N GLU A 90 6.08 -17.00 -33.87
CA GLU A 90 6.41 -17.92 -34.95
C GLU A 90 7.64 -18.75 -34.54
N GLU A 91 7.53 -20.06 -34.71
CA GLU A 91 8.54 -21.08 -34.43
C GLU A 91 9.85 -20.81 -35.20
N ASP A 92 11.00 -20.88 -34.52
CA ASP A 92 12.25 -21.31 -35.16
C ASP A 92 13.22 -21.99 -34.17
N ASP A 93 14.00 -22.92 -34.72
CA ASP A 93 14.78 -24.02 -34.15
C ASP A 93 15.78 -23.69 -33.00
N GLY A 94 15.95 -24.63 -32.06
CA GLY A 94 16.95 -24.53 -30.96
C GLY A 94 18.37 -24.98 -31.35
N PRO A 95 19.31 -25.22 -30.39
CA PRO A 95 19.45 -24.70 -29.02
C PRO A 95 20.88 -24.13 -28.73
N ASP A 96 21.04 -23.23 -27.75
CA ASP A 96 22.30 -23.05 -27.01
C ASP A 96 22.05 -23.13 -25.48
N PRO A 97 22.50 -24.20 -24.79
CA PRO A 97 22.28 -24.40 -23.36
C PRO A 97 23.11 -23.52 -22.41
N ASP A 98 23.99 -22.63 -22.88
CA ASP A 98 24.92 -21.90 -21.99
C ASP A 98 24.78 -20.36 -21.94
N ALA A 99 23.71 -19.77 -22.49
CA ALA A 99 23.39 -18.35 -22.30
C ALA A 99 22.81 -18.08 -20.89
N LEU A 100 23.69 -17.99 -19.91
CA LEU A 100 23.46 -17.69 -18.49
C LEU A 100 22.75 -16.33 -18.26
N VAL A 101 21.42 -16.29 -18.43
CA VAL A 101 20.62 -15.14 -18.00
C VAL A 101 19.99 -15.41 -16.63
N ARG A 102 20.70 -15.04 -15.56
CA ARG A 102 20.18 -15.10 -14.17
C ARG A 102 19.09 -14.04 -13.95
N ALA A 103 17.88 -14.48 -13.66
CA ALA A 103 16.75 -13.67 -13.19
C ALA A 103 16.73 -13.63 -11.66
N VAL A 104 16.47 -12.47 -11.03
CA VAL A 104 16.17 -12.36 -9.59
C VAL A 104 14.98 -11.43 -9.35
N LEU A 105 14.19 -11.77 -8.33
CA LEU A 105 12.80 -11.40 -8.04
C LEU A 105 12.65 -10.12 -7.20
N VAL A 106 11.62 -9.32 -7.50
CA VAL A 106 11.00 -8.40 -6.52
C VAL A 106 10.07 -9.22 -5.61
N GLN A 107 10.05 -8.93 -4.31
CA GLN A 107 9.09 -9.55 -3.38
C GLN A 107 7.65 -9.20 -3.84
N ASN A 108 6.98 -10.15 -4.48
CA ASN A 108 5.55 -10.01 -4.74
C ASN A 108 4.84 -9.95 -3.38
N ALA A 109 4.02 -8.93 -3.17
CA ALA A 109 3.01 -8.95 -2.10
C ALA A 109 2.20 -10.26 -2.23
N ARG A 110 2.04 -10.99 -1.12
CA ARG A 110 1.28 -12.26 -1.11
C ARG A 110 -0.10 -12.03 -1.70
N MET A 111 -0.45 -12.78 -2.74
CA MET A 111 -1.76 -12.69 -3.39
C MET A 111 -2.86 -13.42 -2.62
N LEU A 112 -2.49 -14.45 -1.85
CA LEU A 112 -3.38 -15.25 -1.03
C LEU A 112 -3.34 -14.80 0.43
N GLY A 113 -4.38 -14.08 0.87
CA GLY A 113 -4.57 -13.73 2.29
C GLY A 113 -5.03 -14.93 3.13
N ARG A 114 -4.78 -14.90 4.45
CA ARG A 114 -5.36 -15.83 5.44
C ARG A 114 -5.13 -17.34 5.15
N THR A 115 -3.91 -17.69 4.73
CA THR A 115 -3.49 -19.07 4.41
C THR A 115 -3.89 -20.13 5.45
N LEU A 116 -3.81 -19.80 6.74
CA LEU A 116 -4.18 -20.71 7.84
C LEU A 116 -5.69 -20.99 7.90
N GLU A 117 -6.53 -20.01 7.57
CA GLU A 117 -7.98 -20.20 7.50
C GLU A 117 -8.35 -21.10 6.33
N ILE A 118 -7.76 -20.89 5.15
CA ILE A 118 -7.93 -21.77 3.98
C ILE A 118 -7.60 -23.22 4.38
N GLN A 119 -6.47 -23.44 5.07
CA GLN A 119 -6.11 -24.78 5.54
C GLN A 119 -7.12 -25.39 6.54
N ARG A 120 -7.76 -24.57 7.38
CA ARG A 120 -8.80 -25.01 8.33
C ARG A 120 -10.11 -25.34 7.61
N THR A 121 -10.48 -24.59 6.58
CA THR A 121 -11.74 -24.81 5.83
C THR A 121 -11.76 -26.12 5.06
N LEU A 122 -10.58 -26.63 4.64
CA LEU A 122 -10.43 -27.89 3.92
C LEU A 122 -10.41 -29.14 4.83
N ARG A 123 -10.64 -28.98 6.14
CA ARG A 123 -10.75 -30.10 7.09
C ARG A 123 -11.73 -31.21 6.68
N PRO A 124 -12.92 -30.93 6.11
CA PRO A 124 -13.84 -31.99 5.66
C PRO A 124 -13.24 -32.97 4.65
N LEU A 125 -12.18 -32.57 3.93
CA LEU A 125 -11.50 -33.41 2.94
C LEU A 125 -10.45 -34.35 3.57
N LYS A 126 -10.08 -34.16 4.85
CA LYS A 126 -9.02 -34.90 5.55
C LYS A 126 -9.47 -36.29 6.02
N ARG A 127 -10.05 -37.09 5.13
CA ARG A 127 -10.42 -38.48 5.40
C ARG A 127 -9.28 -39.43 5.00
N ARG A 128 -9.05 -40.46 5.82
CA ARG A 128 -8.18 -41.59 5.49
C ARG A 128 -9.00 -42.80 5.06
N VAL A 129 -8.42 -43.60 4.17
CA VAL A 129 -9.00 -44.84 3.65
C VAL A 129 -7.89 -45.88 3.54
N ASP A 130 -8.30 -47.14 3.61
CA ASP A 130 -7.42 -48.28 3.40
C ASP A 130 -6.79 -48.23 2.02
N SER A 131 -5.47 -48.39 1.97
CA SER A 131 -4.73 -48.51 0.73
C SER A 131 -5.04 -49.83 0.04
N ARG A 132 -5.25 -49.77 -1.28
CA ARG A 132 -5.47 -50.98 -2.10
C ARG A 132 -4.17 -51.66 -2.50
N ARG A 133 -3.02 -51.01 -2.30
CA ARG A 133 -1.72 -51.45 -2.80
C ARG A 133 -0.68 -51.59 -1.70
N LEU A 134 -0.77 -50.76 -0.67
CA LEU A 134 0.17 -50.75 0.44
C LEU A 134 -0.42 -51.47 1.65
N VAL A 135 0.35 -52.37 2.23
CA VAL A 135 0.04 -53.04 3.49
C VAL A 135 1.14 -52.72 4.49
N GLU A 136 0.77 -52.46 5.73
CA GLU A 136 1.68 -52.22 6.85
C GLU A 136 1.54 -53.33 7.89
N VAL A 137 2.57 -53.51 8.71
CA VAL A 137 2.53 -54.48 9.81
C VAL A 137 1.72 -53.87 10.95
N ASP A 138 0.67 -54.56 11.40
CA ASP A 138 0.03 -54.26 12.68
C ASP A 138 0.92 -54.81 13.79
N GLU A 139 1.77 -53.95 14.34
CA GLU A 139 2.75 -54.32 15.37
C GLU A 139 2.08 -54.94 16.60
N ASN A 140 0.95 -54.40 17.03
CA ASN A 140 0.22 -54.88 18.21
C ASN A 140 -0.45 -56.23 17.93
N ALA A 141 -1.17 -56.37 16.81
CA ALA A 141 -1.79 -57.65 16.45
C ALA A 141 -0.73 -58.73 16.16
N THR A 142 0.42 -58.35 15.62
CA THR A 142 1.56 -59.24 15.42
C THR A 142 2.13 -59.69 16.76
N ALA A 143 2.36 -58.77 17.70
CA ALA A 143 2.85 -59.08 19.05
C ALA A 143 1.86 -59.99 19.82
N ASP A 144 0.56 -59.68 19.77
CA ASP A 144 -0.48 -60.49 20.40
C ASP A 144 -0.58 -61.90 19.80
N ARG A 145 -0.44 -62.01 18.47
CA ARG A 145 -0.42 -63.30 17.78
C ARG A 145 0.81 -64.13 18.19
N LEU A 146 1.98 -63.51 18.25
CA LEU A 146 3.23 -64.17 18.67
C LEU A 146 3.16 -64.62 20.14
N ALA A 147 2.62 -63.79 21.02
CA ALA A 147 2.44 -64.12 22.44
C ALA A 147 1.54 -65.34 22.67
N ARG A 148 0.65 -65.67 21.71
CA ARG A 148 -0.29 -66.80 21.80
C ARG A 148 0.26 -68.12 21.21
N ILE A 149 1.37 -68.08 20.46
CA ILE A 149 1.98 -69.29 19.87
C ILE A 149 2.91 -69.93 20.91
N ARG A 150 2.60 -71.17 21.32
CA ARG A 150 3.40 -71.94 22.32
C ARG A 150 4.48 -72.83 21.72
N ASP A 151 4.51 -73.03 20.41
CA ASP A 151 5.46 -73.90 19.72
C ASP A 151 6.51 -73.08 18.95
N ALA A 152 7.78 -73.22 19.32
CA ALA A 152 8.90 -72.45 18.80
C ALA A 152 9.29 -72.78 17.35
N ARG A 153 8.65 -73.78 16.73
CA ARG A 153 8.93 -74.20 15.34
C ARG A 153 8.03 -73.52 14.30
N VAL A 154 7.05 -72.72 14.71
CA VAL A 154 6.14 -72.03 13.81
C VAL A 154 6.75 -70.70 13.34
N PRO A 155 6.87 -70.43 12.02
CA PRO A 155 7.46 -69.20 11.52
C PRO A 155 6.63 -67.98 11.92
N TRP A 156 7.32 -66.93 12.36
CA TRP A 156 6.71 -65.67 12.80
C TRP A 156 6.24 -64.87 11.60
N LEU A 157 4.94 -64.92 11.32
CA LEU A 157 4.34 -64.18 10.23
C LEU A 157 3.73 -62.88 10.75
N PRO A 158 4.15 -61.71 10.24
CA PRO A 158 3.56 -60.43 10.62
C PRO A 158 2.09 -60.38 10.20
N VAL A 159 1.26 -59.78 11.04
CA VAL A 159 -0.14 -59.47 10.71
C VAL A 159 -0.11 -58.22 9.85
N MET A 160 -0.40 -58.38 8.56
CA MET A 160 -0.44 -57.28 7.61
C MET A 160 -1.85 -56.68 7.57
N VAL A 161 -1.96 -55.36 7.71
CA VAL A 161 -3.20 -54.60 7.54
C VAL A 161 -3.03 -53.57 6.41
N PRO A 162 -4.11 -53.20 5.69
CA PRO A 162 -4.03 -52.15 4.68
C PRO A 162 -3.52 -50.84 5.29
N ALA A 163 -2.47 -50.26 4.71
CA ALA A 163 -1.91 -49.00 5.19
C ALA A 163 -2.92 -47.86 5.03
N GLN A 164 -2.99 -46.94 5.99
CA GLN A 164 -3.91 -45.80 5.92
C GLN A 164 -3.36 -44.69 5.01
N GLU A 165 -4.07 -44.38 3.93
CA GLU A 165 -3.70 -43.33 2.98
C GLU A 165 -4.77 -42.24 2.86
N ARG A 166 -4.37 -41.05 2.42
CA ARG A 166 -5.31 -39.95 2.13
C ARG A 166 -6.17 -40.34 0.94
N TRP A 167 -7.47 -40.10 1.04
CA TRP A 167 -8.44 -40.63 0.07
C TRP A 167 -8.56 -39.85 -1.23
N LEU A 168 -8.00 -38.63 -1.34
CA LEU A 168 -8.13 -37.78 -2.54
C LEU A 168 -6.79 -37.40 -3.16
N ASN A 169 -6.79 -37.20 -4.47
CA ASN A 169 -5.72 -36.55 -5.24
C ASN A 169 -6.21 -35.18 -5.73
N LEU A 170 -5.32 -34.19 -5.80
CA LEU A 170 -5.64 -32.85 -6.32
C LEU A 170 -4.93 -32.61 -7.65
N LEU A 171 -5.70 -32.20 -8.66
CA LEU A 171 -5.21 -31.66 -9.92
C LEU A 171 -5.55 -30.16 -9.98
N LEU A 172 -4.53 -29.31 -9.94
CA LEU A 172 -4.67 -27.87 -10.14
C LEU A 172 -4.32 -27.53 -11.60
N LEU A 173 -5.32 -27.21 -12.40
CA LEU A 173 -5.14 -26.70 -13.75
C LEU A 173 -5.03 -25.18 -13.71
N VAL A 174 -3.95 -24.62 -14.23
CA VAL A 174 -3.73 -23.17 -14.31
C VAL A 174 -3.89 -22.76 -15.76
N ASP A 175 -4.86 -21.89 -16.03
CA ASP A 175 -5.02 -21.32 -17.36
C ASP A 175 -3.77 -20.51 -17.74
N ASP A 176 -3.26 -20.73 -18.96
CA ASP A 176 -2.09 -20.02 -19.50
C ASP A 176 -2.45 -18.89 -20.47
N GLY A 177 -3.71 -18.45 -20.47
CA GLY A 177 -4.13 -17.26 -21.19
C GLY A 177 -3.26 -16.03 -20.89
N PRO A 178 -3.12 -15.07 -21.83
CA PRO A 178 -2.24 -13.89 -21.64
C PRO A 178 -2.52 -13.09 -20.37
N SER A 179 -3.78 -12.97 -19.98
CA SER A 179 -4.23 -12.30 -18.75
C SER A 179 -3.89 -13.09 -17.47
N MET A 180 -3.63 -14.40 -17.57
CA MET A 180 -3.24 -15.26 -16.44
C MET A 180 -1.83 -15.04 -15.94
N ARG A 181 -0.98 -14.33 -16.69
CA ARG A 181 0.39 -13.98 -16.30
C ARG A 181 0.43 -13.19 -15.00
N MET A 182 -0.52 -12.28 -14.78
CA MET A 182 -0.61 -11.53 -13.52
C MET A 182 -0.97 -12.41 -12.32
N TRP A 183 -1.65 -13.53 -12.55
CA TRP A 183 -2.16 -14.47 -11.55
C TRP A 183 -1.23 -15.65 -11.27
N ARG A 184 -0.10 -15.77 -11.98
CA ARG A 184 0.91 -16.83 -11.74
C ARG A 184 1.42 -16.87 -10.29
N PRO A 185 1.63 -15.75 -9.56
CA PRO A 185 1.99 -15.81 -8.14
C PRO A 185 0.85 -16.41 -7.29
N LEU A 186 -0.41 -16.03 -7.55
CA LEU A 186 -1.58 -16.62 -6.89
C LEU A 186 -1.67 -18.14 -7.14
N ALA A 187 -1.39 -18.60 -8.36
CA ALA A 187 -1.35 -20.03 -8.70
C ALA A 187 -0.34 -20.80 -7.84
N ARG A 188 0.87 -20.25 -7.69
CA ARG A 188 1.93 -20.82 -6.84
C ARG A 188 1.53 -20.84 -5.38
N GLU A 189 1.05 -19.71 -4.85
CA GLU A 189 0.62 -19.60 -3.45
C GLU A 189 -0.54 -20.52 -3.11
N LEU A 190 -1.53 -20.65 -4.01
CA LEU A 190 -2.66 -21.56 -3.86
C LEU A 190 -2.18 -23.02 -3.86
N HIS A 191 -1.32 -23.41 -4.81
CA HIS A 191 -0.73 -24.75 -4.85
C HIS A 191 0.00 -25.08 -3.55
N GLU A 192 0.91 -24.22 -3.10
CA GLU A 192 1.65 -24.42 -1.85
C GLU A 192 0.72 -24.54 -0.64
N THR A 193 -0.32 -23.70 -0.58
CA THR A 193 -1.30 -23.72 0.50
C THR A 193 -2.07 -25.02 0.53
N LEU A 194 -2.56 -25.48 -0.62
CA LEU A 194 -3.31 -26.72 -0.77
C LEU A 194 -2.45 -27.95 -0.47
N ALA A 195 -1.19 -27.97 -0.92
CA ALA A 195 -0.25 -29.05 -0.62
C ALA A 195 0.03 -29.13 0.90
N ARG A 196 0.22 -28.00 1.57
CA ARG A 196 0.48 -27.93 3.03
C ARG A 196 -0.74 -28.31 3.89
N THR A 197 -1.94 -28.39 3.34
CA THR A 197 -3.14 -28.81 4.10
C THR A 197 -3.02 -30.23 4.64
N GLY A 198 -2.32 -31.12 3.90
CA GLY A 198 -2.32 -32.55 4.16
C GLY A 198 -3.67 -33.24 3.93
N ALA A 199 -4.59 -32.64 3.14
CA ALA A 199 -5.85 -33.26 2.75
C ALA A 199 -5.71 -34.24 1.57
N PHE A 200 -4.74 -33.99 0.68
CA PHE A 200 -4.53 -34.75 -0.55
C PHE A 200 -3.31 -35.66 -0.46
N ARG A 201 -3.40 -36.83 -1.09
CA ARG A 201 -2.30 -37.80 -1.22
C ARG A 201 -1.22 -37.28 -2.15
N ASP A 202 -1.64 -36.86 -3.35
CA ASP A 202 -0.80 -36.26 -4.37
C ASP A 202 -1.42 -34.94 -4.84
N THR A 203 -0.58 -33.96 -5.20
CA THR A 203 -1.01 -32.66 -5.70
C THR A 203 -0.22 -32.32 -6.96
N ARG A 204 -0.89 -32.22 -8.10
CA ARG A 204 -0.28 -31.94 -9.41
C ARG A 204 -0.71 -30.58 -9.94
N VAL A 205 0.20 -29.90 -10.62
CA VAL A 205 -0.09 -28.65 -11.34
C VAL A 205 0.16 -28.89 -12.83
N LEU A 206 -0.80 -28.52 -13.67
CA LEU A 206 -0.68 -28.53 -15.13
C LEU A 206 -1.25 -27.23 -15.70
N PHE A 207 -0.90 -26.91 -16.94
CA PHE A 207 -1.28 -25.67 -17.59
C PHE A 207 -2.29 -25.93 -18.71
N LEU A 208 -3.37 -25.14 -18.77
CA LEU A 208 -4.38 -25.21 -19.82
C LEU A 208 -4.02 -24.22 -20.93
N GLU A 209 -3.73 -24.75 -22.11
CA GLU A 209 -3.36 -24.01 -23.32
C GLU A 209 -4.42 -24.26 -24.39
N GLY A 210 -5.31 -23.29 -24.60
CA GLY A 210 -6.40 -23.47 -25.56
C GLY A 210 -7.36 -24.60 -25.16
N ALA A 211 -7.28 -25.72 -25.87
CA ALA A 211 -8.08 -26.93 -25.65
C ALA A 211 -7.27 -28.10 -25.07
N SER A 212 -5.98 -27.92 -24.80
CA SER A 212 -5.07 -28.98 -24.39
C SER A 212 -4.34 -28.62 -23.10
N VAL A 213 -3.71 -29.62 -22.48
CA VAL A 213 -3.08 -29.49 -21.16
C VAL A 213 -1.62 -29.92 -21.21
N GLY A 214 -0.72 -29.06 -20.70
CA GLY A 214 0.73 -29.28 -20.65
C GLY A 214 1.31 -29.33 -19.23
N ALA A 215 2.54 -29.82 -19.08
CA ALA A 215 3.27 -29.82 -17.81
C ALA A 215 3.86 -28.44 -17.46
N SER A 216 4.23 -27.68 -18.50
CA SER A 216 4.63 -26.28 -18.44
C SER A 216 4.06 -25.53 -19.64
N PRO A 217 3.98 -24.19 -19.58
CA PRO A 217 3.71 -23.36 -20.75
C PRO A 217 4.57 -23.77 -21.96
N GLY A 218 3.95 -24.10 -23.09
CA GLY A 218 4.61 -24.49 -24.34
C GLY A 218 5.20 -25.90 -24.38
N SER A 219 4.88 -26.76 -23.40
CA SER A 219 5.30 -28.17 -23.40
C SER A 219 4.39 -29.05 -24.28
N THR A 220 4.80 -30.30 -24.50
CA THR A 220 3.97 -31.29 -25.19
C THR A 220 2.57 -31.37 -24.58
N SER A 221 1.60 -30.93 -25.37
CA SER A 221 0.21 -30.83 -24.96
C SER A 221 -0.50 -32.15 -25.15
N ARG A 222 -1.37 -32.50 -24.20
CA ARG A 222 -2.21 -33.71 -24.23
C ARG A 222 -3.66 -33.37 -24.00
N ASP A 223 -4.55 -34.25 -24.44
CA ASP A 223 -5.99 -34.10 -24.17
C ASP A 223 -6.25 -34.19 -22.66
N ALA A 224 -7.10 -33.30 -22.15
CA ALA A 224 -7.51 -33.28 -20.76
C ALA A 224 -8.21 -34.59 -20.31
N SER A 225 -8.82 -35.34 -21.24
CA SER A 225 -9.42 -36.64 -20.97
C SER A 225 -8.41 -37.66 -20.42
N THR A 226 -7.12 -37.52 -20.76
CA THR A 226 -6.03 -38.39 -20.29
C THR A 226 -5.74 -38.23 -18.79
N LEU A 227 -6.25 -37.15 -18.17
CA LEU A 227 -6.03 -36.83 -16.76
C LEU A 227 -7.09 -37.43 -15.83
N ILE A 228 -8.14 -38.05 -16.38
CA ILE A 228 -9.22 -38.67 -15.61
C ILE A 228 -8.65 -39.82 -14.77
N ASP A 229 -8.81 -39.71 -13.45
CA ASP A 229 -8.40 -40.75 -12.51
C ASP A 229 -9.45 -41.89 -12.47
N PRO A 230 -9.10 -43.12 -12.90
CA PRO A 230 -10.02 -44.25 -12.88
C PRO A 230 -10.46 -44.66 -11.46
N SER A 231 -9.75 -44.21 -10.41
CA SER A 231 -10.14 -44.47 -9.03
C SER A 231 -11.34 -43.61 -8.57
N GLY A 232 -11.69 -42.56 -9.33
CA GLY A 232 -12.78 -41.64 -8.99
C GLY A 232 -12.51 -40.79 -7.74
N ARG A 233 -11.25 -40.68 -7.33
CA ARG A 233 -10.78 -39.98 -6.12
C ARG A 233 -9.96 -38.73 -6.43
N GLN A 234 -9.97 -38.26 -7.68
CA GLN A 234 -9.32 -37.01 -8.06
C GLN A 234 -10.32 -35.84 -7.97
N VAL A 235 -9.82 -34.73 -7.45
CA VAL A 235 -10.52 -33.44 -7.42
C VAL A 235 -9.77 -32.46 -8.31
N THR A 236 -10.48 -31.73 -9.15
CA THR A 236 -9.89 -30.77 -10.09
C THR A 236 -10.26 -29.34 -9.71
N LEU A 237 -9.26 -28.47 -9.58
CA LEU A 237 -9.44 -27.03 -9.47
C LEU A 237 -8.84 -26.36 -10.69
N VAL A 238 -9.60 -25.49 -11.35
CA VAL A 238 -9.16 -24.72 -12.52
C VAL A 238 -8.99 -23.27 -12.12
N LEU A 239 -7.76 -22.78 -12.00
CA LEU A 239 -7.49 -21.37 -11.77
C LEU A 239 -7.51 -20.64 -13.11
N SER A 240 -8.53 -19.83 -13.34
CA SER A 240 -8.70 -19.08 -14.59
C SER A 240 -9.49 -17.81 -14.38
N ASP A 241 -9.13 -16.75 -15.11
CA ASP A 241 -9.93 -15.54 -15.18
C ASP A 241 -11.12 -15.62 -16.16
N CYS A 242 -11.26 -16.75 -16.85
CA CYS A 242 -12.27 -17.07 -17.87
C CYS A 242 -12.45 -15.99 -18.94
N SER A 243 -11.39 -15.23 -19.24
CA SER A 243 -11.43 -14.13 -20.20
C SER A 243 -10.71 -14.41 -21.52
N GLY A 244 -9.90 -15.48 -21.56
CA GLY A 244 -9.13 -15.90 -22.73
C GLY A 244 -10.00 -16.29 -23.95
N ARG A 245 -9.40 -16.23 -25.15
CA ARG A 245 -10.09 -16.55 -26.41
C ARG A 245 -10.69 -17.96 -26.41
N HIS A 246 -9.97 -18.92 -25.85
CA HIS A 246 -10.38 -20.32 -25.72
C HIS A 246 -11.58 -20.50 -24.80
N TRP A 247 -11.82 -19.60 -23.84
CA TRP A 247 -13.05 -19.62 -23.05
C TRP A 247 -14.23 -19.04 -23.82
N TRP A 248 -14.03 -17.93 -24.54
CA TRP A 248 -15.10 -17.32 -25.35
C TRP A 248 -15.48 -18.17 -26.56
N SER A 249 -14.52 -18.92 -27.11
CA SER A 249 -14.76 -19.90 -28.17
C SER A 249 -15.33 -21.21 -27.63
N GLY A 250 -15.55 -21.37 -26.32
CA GLY A 250 -16.06 -22.62 -25.76
C GLY A 250 -15.05 -23.79 -25.73
N ALA A 251 -13.86 -23.62 -26.30
CA ALA A 251 -12.84 -24.66 -26.40
C ALA A 251 -12.34 -25.12 -25.02
N ALA A 252 -12.16 -24.19 -24.08
CA ALA A 252 -11.78 -24.51 -22.70
C ALA A 252 -12.86 -25.34 -22.00
N GLN A 253 -14.13 -24.96 -22.16
CA GLN A 253 -15.28 -25.66 -21.57
C GLN A 253 -15.41 -27.07 -22.16
N GLN A 254 -15.16 -27.24 -23.47
CA GLN A 254 -15.15 -28.54 -24.13
C GLN A 254 -14.00 -29.43 -23.64
N ALA A 255 -12.79 -28.89 -23.54
CA ALA A 255 -11.63 -29.62 -23.04
C ALA A 255 -11.81 -30.08 -21.58
N LEU A 256 -12.43 -29.25 -20.73
CA LEU A 256 -12.65 -29.56 -19.32
C LEU A 256 -13.90 -30.43 -19.06
N LEU A 257 -14.79 -30.58 -20.06
CA LEU A 257 -16.03 -31.32 -19.92
C LEU A 257 -15.83 -32.81 -19.56
N PRO A 258 -14.89 -33.57 -20.15
CA PRO A 258 -14.58 -34.94 -19.74
C PRO A 258 -14.16 -35.03 -18.26
N LEU A 259 -13.35 -34.09 -17.78
CA LEU A 259 -12.91 -34.04 -16.38
C LEU A 259 -14.08 -33.75 -15.43
N ALA A 260 -14.94 -32.78 -15.78
CA ALA A 260 -16.15 -32.48 -15.01
C ALA A 260 -17.13 -33.68 -14.96
N LYS A 261 -17.19 -34.49 -16.02
CA LYS A 261 -17.99 -35.73 -16.03
C LYS A 261 -17.37 -36.85 -15.19
N GLY A 262 -16.04 -36.90 -15.09
CA GLY A 262 -15.29 -37.95 -14.40
C GLY A 262 -15.08 -37.71 -12.90
N GLY A 263 -15.07 -36.46 -12.45
CA GLY A 263 -14.83 -36.10 -11.05
C GLY A 263 -15.30 -34.68 -10.70
N PRO A 264 -15.22 -34.30 -9.41
CA PRO A 264 -15.57 -32.95 -8.96
C PRO A 264 -14.57 -31.94 -9.52
N LEU A 265 -15.06 -31.01 -10.33
CA LEU A 265 -14.31 -29.91 -10.94
C LEU A 265 -14.90 -28.57 -10.52
N ALA A 266 -14.07 -27.62 -10.08
CA ALA A 266 -14.50 -26.23 -9.84
C ALA A 266 -13.51 -25.23 -10.44
N ILE A 267 -14.02 -24.07 -10.85
CA ILE A 267 -13.21 -22.95 -11.33
C ILE A 267 -12.92 -22.02 -10.16
N VAL A 268 -11.65 -21.78 -9.86
CA VAL A 268 -11.21 -20.71 -8.96
C VAL A 268 -10.99 -19.47 -9.80
N GLN A 269 -11.82 -18.46 -9.58
CA GLN A 269 -11.92 -17.27 -10.40
C GLN A 269 -11.34 -16.09 -9.61
N PRO A 270 -10.15 -15.57 -9.97
CA PRO A 270 -9.44 -14.54 -9.19
C PRO A 270 -10.09 -13.15 -9.28
N LEU A 271 -10.99 -12.94 -10.24
CA LEU A 271 -11.76 -11.71 -10.36
C LEU A 271 -12.85 -11.63 -9.27
N ALA A 272 -13.23 -10.41 -8.89
CA ALA A 272 -14.35 -10.22 -7.97
C ALA A 272 -15.66 -10.76 -8.56
N GLU A 273 -16.50 -11.38 -7.73
CA GLU A 273 -17.76 -12.05 -8.15
C GLU A 273 -18.66 -11.21 -9.08
N ARG A 274 -18.75 -9.90 -8.82
CA ARG A 274 -19.51 -8.94 -9.64
C ARG A 274 -19.10 -8.93 -11.12
N LEU A 275 -17.86 -9.32 -11.44
CA LEU A 275 -17.30 -9.32 -12.79
C LEU A 275 -17.53 -10.63 -13.53
N TRP A 276 -17.90 -11.71 -12.85
CA TRP A 276 -18.03 -13.04 -13.47
C TRP A 276 -19.11 -13.08 -14.56
N ARG A 277 -20.17 -12.25 -14.44
CA ARG A 277 -21.19 -12.11 -15.49
C ARG A 277 -20.64 -11.56 -16.82
N ARG A 278 -19.43 -11.00 -16.83
CA ARG A 278 -18.77 -10.40 -17.98
C ARG A 278 -17.65 -11.28 -18.55
N THR A 279 -17.39 -12.43 -17.94
CA THR A 279 -16.43 -13.40 -18.46
C THR A 279 -17.17 -14.44 -19.32
N ALA A 280 -16.42 -15.34 -19.96
CA ALA A 280 -16.99 -16.44 -20.71
C ALA A 280 -17.56 -17.58 -19.82
N ALA A 281 -17.53 -17.38 -18.49
CA ALA A 281 -18.12 -18.28 -17.50
C ALA A 281 -19.09 -17.52 -16.57
N PRO A 282 -20.19 -16.96 -17.12
CA PRO A 282 -21.19 -16.27 -16.31
C PRO A 282 -21.82 -17.24 -15.30
N THR A 283 -22.10 -16.74 -14.10
CA THR A 283 -22.58 -17.56 -13.00
C THR A 283 -24.04 -17.32 -12.65
N SER A 284 -24.71 -18.39 -12.24
CA SER A 284 -26.03 -18.41 -11.62
C SER A 284 -25.89 -18.80 -10.15
N VAL A 285 -26.64 -18.15 -9.26
CA VAL A 285 -26.54 -18.38 -7.81
C VAL A 285 -27.63 -19.36 -7.38
N GLY A 286 -27.27 -20.34 -6.57
CA GLY A 286 -28.20 -21.33 -6.06
C GLY A 286 -27.58 -22.25 -5.03
N ARG A 287 -28.07 -23.49 -4.98
CA ARG A 287 -27.57 -24.54 -4.09
C ARG A 287 -27.21 -25.80 -4.86
N LEU A 288 -26.06 -26.38 -4.52
CA LEU A 288 -25.61 -27.66 -5.05
C LEU A 288 -25.81 -28.77 -4.03
N LEU A 289 -26.29 -29.92 -4.53
CA LEU A 289 -26.46 -31.14 -3.75
C LEU A 289 -25.60 -32.25 -4.37
N PRO A 290 -24.69 -32.87 -3.61
CA PRO A 290 -23.91 -34.01 -4.08
C PRO A 290 -24.70 -35.32 -3.89
N SER A 291 -24.65 -36.22 -4.87
CA SER A 291 -25.23 -37.56 -4.76
C SER A 291 -24.40 -38.52 -3.88
N ARG A 292 -23.10 -38.26 -3.77
CA ARG A 292 -22.15 -39.01 -2.93
C ARG A 292 -20.90 -38.16 -2.63
N PRO A 293 -20.09 -38.50 -1.63
CA PRO A 293 -18.76 -37.90 -1.47
C PRO A 293 -17.93 -38.07 -2.76
N CYS A 294 -17.20 -37.02 -3.15
CA CYS A 294 -16.43 -36.94 -4.39
C CYS A 294 -17.28 -37.28 -5.64
N ALA A 295 -18.56 -36.86 -5.65
CA ALA A 295 -19.41 -36.99 -6.82
C ALA A 295 -18.87 -36.17 -8.00
N PRO A 296 -18.94 -36.70 -9.24
CA PRO A 296 -18.63 -35.91 -10.43
C PRO A 296 -19.67 -34.82 -10.62
N ASN A 297 -19.32 -33.77 -11.37
CA ASN A 297 -20.23 -32.65 -11.60
C ASN A 297 -21.50 -33.05 -12.33
N SER A 298 -21.43 -34.09 -13.17
CA SER A 298 -22.59 -34.70 -13.84
C SER A 298 -23.61 -35.31 -12.88
N ALA A 299 -23.21 -35.61 -11.64
CA ALA A 299 -24.05 -36.17 -10.59
C ALA A 299 -24.38 -35.16 -9.48
N LEU A 300 -24.14 -33.87 -9.72
CA LEU A 300 -24.58 -32.77 -8.86
C LEU A 300 -25.96 -32.28 -9.28
N THR A 301 -26.82 -32.01 -8.30
CA THR A 301 -28.12 -31.36 -8.54
C THR A 301 -28.02 -29.88 -8.18
N PHE A 302 -28.41 -29.00 -9.09
CA PHE A 302 -28.46 -27.55 -8.87
C PHE A 302 -29.89 -27.08 -8.67
N VAL A 303 -30.12 -26.33 -7.60
CA VAL A 303 -31.38 -25.67 -7.30
C VAL A 303 -31.14 -24.17 -7.35
N SER A 304 -31.67 -23.51 -8.38
CA SER A 304 -31.52 -22.07 -8.58
C SER A 304 -32.30 -21.27 -7.55
N ARG A 305 -31.75 -20.11 -7.16
CA ARG A 305 -32.45 -19.16 -6.29
C ARG A 305 -33.64 -18.49 -6.98
N ASP A 306 -33.54 -18.30 -8.29
CA ASP A 306 -34.49 -17.51 -9.09
C ASP A 306 -35.45 -18.40 -9.92
N GLY A 307 -35.42 -19.73 -9.70
CA GLY A 307 -36.27 -20.70 -10.39
C GLY A 307 -35.77 -21.13 -11.78
N ASP A 308 -34.71 -20.52 -12.32
CA ASP A 308 -34.06 -20.93 -13.57
C ASP A 308 -33.18 -22.17 -13.34
N THR A 309 -33.65 -23.36 -13.72
CA THR A 309 -32.92 -24.62 -13.55
C THR A 309 -31.73 -24.79 -14.52
N GLY A 310 -31.46 -23.80 -15.38
CA GLY A 310 -30.38 -23.84 -16.35
C GLY A 310 -30.66 -24.75 -17.55
N PRO A 311 -29.69 -24.91 -18.47
CA PRO A 311 -29.90 -25.45 -19.81
C PRO A 311 -30.27 -26.95 -19.93
N GLY A 312 -30.52 -27.67 -18.85
CA GLY A 312 -30.85 -29.10 -18.86
C GLY A 312 -29.72 -30.01 -19.38
N PRO A 313 -29.82 -31.34 -19.19
CA PRO A 313 -28.85 -32.29 -19.78
C PRO A 313 -28.87 -32.18 -21.31
N PRO A 314 -27.72 -32.25 -22.00
CA PRO A 314 -26.43 -32.80 -21.55
C PRO A 314 -25.45 -31.79 -20.92
N ALA A 315 -25.92 -30.62 -20.46
CA ALA A 315 -25.06 -29.65 -19.78
C ALA A 315 -24.63 -30.14 -18.39
N VAL A 316 -23.38 -29.87 -18.02
CA VAL A 316 -22.80 -30.20 -16.71
C VAL A 316 -22.60 -28.92 -15.91
N VAL A 317 -23.07 -28.92 -14.66
CA VAL A 317 -22.94 -27.77 -13.76
C VAL A 317 -21.53 -27.68 -13.19
N VAL A 318 -20.91 -26.52 -13.19
CA VAL A 318 -19.55 -26.30 -12.70
C VAL A 318 -19.54 -25.19 -11.65
N PRO A 319 -19.19 -25.48 -10.39
CA PRO A 319 -19.00 -24.45 -9.38
C PRO A 319 -17.90 -23.46 -9.78
N VAL A 320 -18.15 -22.18 -9.55
CA VAL A 320 -17.18 -21.09 -9.68
C VAL A 320 -16.98 -20.48 -8.29
N LEU A 321 -15.72 -20.39 -7.87
CA LEU A 321 -15.30 -20.07 -6.51
C LEU A 321 -14.40 -18.84 -6.52
N ASP A 322 -14.58 -17.97 -5.53
CA ASP A 322 -13.57 -16.99 -5.17
C ASP A 322 -12.44 -17.70 -4.38
N SER A 323 -11.26 -17.09 -4.34
CA SER A 323 -10.09 -17.55 -3.57
C SER A 323 -10.24 -17.43 -2.05
N ARG A 324 -11.33 -16.81 -1.57
CA ARG A 324 -11.60 -16.59 -0.15
C ARG A 324 -11.95 -17.88 0.62
N PRO A 325 -11.63 -17.97 1.92
CA PRO A 325 -11.82 -19.19 2.72
C PRO A 325 -13.26 -19.73 2.74
N GLU A 326 -14.26 -18.86 2.81
CA GLU A 326 -15.67 -19.26 2.89
C GLU A 326 -16.15 -20.05 1.65
N TRP A 327 -15.72 -19.66 0.45
CA TRP A 327 -16.04 -20.35 -0.80
C TRP A 327 -15.39 -21.73 -0.87
N LEU A 328 -14.13 -21.81 -0.47
CA LEU A 328 -13.40 -23.07 -0.37
C LEU A 328 -14.00 -23.99 0.71
N ALA A 329 -14.57 -23.44 1.78
CA ALA A 329 -15.27 -24.20 2.81
C ALA A 329 -16.57 -24.84 2.31
N ASP A 330 -17.40 -24.07 1.59
CA ASP A 330 -18.64 -24.57 0.98
C ASP A 330 -18.34 -25.66 -0.05
N TRP A 331 -17.33 -25.45 -0.88
CA TRP A 331 -16.86 -26.43 -1.85
C TRP A 331 -16.27 -27.68 -1.19
N ALA A 332 -15.48 -27.54 -0.12
CA ALA A 332 -14.93 -28.68 0.61
C ALA A 332 -16.02 -29.53 1.29
N ARG A 333 -17.11 -28.91 1.78
CA ARG A 333 -18.29 -29.61 2.28
C ARG A 333 -19.01 -30.37 1.16
N LEU A 334 -19.17 -29.74 0.00
CA LEU A 334 -19.77 -30.33 -1.19
C LEU A 334 -19.00 -31.59 -1.64
N VAL A 335 -17.68 -31.49 -1.80
CA VAL A 335 -16.81 -32.61 -2.22
C VAL A 335 -16.71 -33.67 -1.13
N GLY A 336 -16.62 -33.26 0.15
CA GLY A 336 -16.59 -34.18 1.29
C GLY A 336 -17.92 -34.92 1.51
N GLY A 337 -19.00 -34.55 0.81
CA GLY A 337 -20.35 -35.07 1.04
C GLY A 337 -20.84 -34.82 2.48
N SER A 338 -20.34 -33.76 3.11
CA SER A 338 -20.55 -33.44 4.53
C SER A 338 -21.50 -32.24 4.63
N GLY A 339 -22.77 -32.50 4.92
CA GLY A 339 -23.81 -31.48 5.10
C GLY A 339 -24.88 -31.50 4.00
N GLY A 340 -25.96 -30.73 4.23
CA GLY A 340 -27.07 -30.59 3.28
C GLY A 340 -26.71 -29.73 2.04
N PRO A 341 -27.71 -29.18 1.33
CA PRO A 341 -27.48 -28.34 0.15
C PRO A 341 -26.51 -27.19 0.43
N GLN A 342 -25.43 -27.09 -0.35
CA GLN A 342 -24.40 -26.05 -0.18
C GLN A 342 -24.69 -24.85 -1.08
N PRO A 343 -24.53 -23.60 -0.60
CA PRO A 343 -24.61 -22.43 -1.46
C PRO A 343 -23.49 -22.47 -2.52
N ALA A 344 -23.82 -22.12 -3.76
CA ALA A 344 -22.85 -22.12 -4.85
C ALA A 344 -23.22 -21.13 -5.96
N SER A 345 -22.20 -20.54 -6.57
CA SER A 345 -22.28 -19.89 -7.87
C SER A 345 -21.81 -20.87 -8.92
N VAL A 346 -22.59 -21.05 -9.99
CA VAL A 346 -22.35 -22.11 -10.98
C VAL A 346 -22.38 -21.58 -12.41
N THR A 347 -21.54 -22.16 -13.26
CA THR A 347 -21.58 -22.03 -14.72
C THR A 347 -21.93 -23.39 -15.35
N TRP A 348 -22.12 -23.44 -16.66
CA TRP A 348 -22.55 -24.64 -17.38
C TRP A 348 -21.59 -24.98 -18.52
N PHE A 349 -21.10 -26.22 -18.54
CA PHE A 349 -20.36 -26.76 -19.69
C PHE A 349 -21.30 -27.56 -20.57
N ARG A 350 -21.29 -27.30 -21.88
CA ARG A 350 -22.18 -27.95 -22.86
C ARG A 350 -21.37 -28.71 -23.91
N PRO A 351 -21.78 -29.93 -24.28
CA PRO A 351 -21.26 -30.59 -25.47
C PRO A 351 -21.91 -30.01 -26.74
N GLY A 352 -21.10 -29.73 -27.76
CA GLY A 352 -21.55 -29.20 -29.05
C GLY A 352 -20.59 -28.14 -29.61
N PRO A 353 -20.62 -27.83 -30.93
CA PRO A 353 -19.77 -26.81 -31.51
C PRO A 353 -20.03 -25.48 -30.82
N ALA A 354 -18.95 -24.73 -30.57
CA ALA A 354 -19.01 -23.41 -29.97
C ALA A 354 -20.11 -22.57 -30.63
N SER A 355 -21.21 -22.32 -29.90
CA SER A 355 -22.19 -21.35 -30.37
C SER A 355 -21.47 -20.04 -30.61
N ALA A 356 -21.71 -19.39 -31.75
CA ALA A 356 -21.04 -18.15 -32.17
C ALA A 356 -20.85 -17.21 -30.96
N PRO A 357 -19.63 -16.69 -30.75
CA PRO A 357 -19.30 -15.98 -29.53
C PRO A 357 -20.28 -14.82 -29.38
N ALA A 358 -21.14 -14.88 -28.38
CA ALA A 358 -21.90 -13.72 -27.96
C ALA A 358 -20.93 -12.81 -27.20
N THR A 359 -19.96 -12.22 -27.91
CA THR A 359 -18.88 -11.42 -27.33
C THR A 359 -19.49 -10.14 -26.75
N PRO A 360 -19.56 -9.95 -25.42
CA PRO A 360 -20.01 -8.69 -24.85
C PRO A 360 -19.04 -7.56 -25.23
N LEU A 361 -17.76 -7.91 -25.41
CA LEU A 361 -16.66 -7.01 -25.79
C LEU A 361 -16.74 -6.47 -27.23
N GLN A 362 -17.44 -7.13 -28.17
CA GLN A 362 -17.65 -6.54 -29.51
C GLN A 362 -18.60 -5.35 -29.43
N ARG A 363 -19.70 -5.46 -28.67
CA ARG A 363 -20.62 -4.33 -28.42
C ARG A 363 -19.95 -3.20 -27.63
N GLU A 364 -19.03 -3.50 -26.72
CA GLU A 364 -18.26 -2.48 -26.00
C GLU A 364 -17.28 -1.73 -26.93
N ARG A 365 -16.74 -2.41 -27.94
CA ARG A 365 -15.87 -1.80 -28.97
C ARG A 365 -16.63 -0.90 -29.96
N GLU A 366 -17.95 -0.98 -30.01
CA GLU A 366 -18.82 -0.09 -30.78
C GLU A 366 -19.22 1.17 -29.98
N LEU A 367 -19.06 1.17 -28.65
CA LEU A 367 -19.36 2.33 -27.81
C LEU A 367 -18.30 3.42 -27.96
N THR A 368 -18.76 4.68 -27.88
CA THR A 368 -17.87 5.84 -27.81
C THR A 368 -16.98 5.75 -26.56
N ILE A 369 -15.78 6.34 -26.63
CA ILE A 369 -14.81 6.31 -25.52
C ILE A 369 -15.38 6.95 -24.24
N GLU A 370 -16.23 7.96 -24.39
CA GLU A 370 -16.92 8.60 -23.27
C GLU A 370 -17.88 7.64 -22.57
N GLU A 371 -18.63 6.85 -23.33
CA GLU A 371 -19.54 5.85 -22.79
C GLU A 371 -18.78 4.67 -22.17
N ARG A 372 -17.62 4.27 -22.72
CA ARG A 372 -16.75 3.25 -22.11
C ARG A 372 -16.20 3.68 -20.76
N VAL A 373 -15.69 4.92 -20.66
CA VAL A 373 -15.16 5.45 -19.39
C VAL A 373 -16.29 5.63 -18.37
N ARG A 374 -17.46 6.15 -18.78
CA ARG A 374 -18.62 6.30 -17.90
C ARG A 374 -19.12 4.94 -17.38
N ARG A 375 -19.18 3.92 -18.24
CA ARG A 375 -19.54 2.56 -17.84
C ARG A 375 -18.51 1.93 -16.91
N PHE A 376 -17.22 2.11 -17.19
CA PHE A 376 -16.15 1.67 -16.27
C PHE A 376 -16.31 2.33 -14.89
N GLN A 377 -16.55 3.64 -14.82
CA GLN A 377 -16.81 4.34 -13.55
C GLN A 377 -18.04 3.81 -12.79
N SER A 378 -19.09 3.43 -13.51
CA SER A 378 -20.32 2.90 -12.91
C SER A 378 -20.23 1.44 -12.46
N ALA A 379 -19.33 0.66 -13.08
CA ALA A 379 -19.28 -0.80 -12.92
C ALA A 379 -18.04 -1.32 -12.18
N ALA A 380 -16.93 -0.60 -12.24
CA ALA A 380 -15.70 -0.95 -11.54
C ALA A 380 -15.71 -0.45 -10.10
N SER A 381 -14.85 -1.01 -9.25
CA SER A 381 -14.69 -0.56 -7.88
C SER A 381 -14.07 0.85 -7.84
N GLN A 382 -14.42 1.63 -6.82
CA GLN A 382 -13.82 2.95 -6.60
C GLN A 382 -12.29 2.90 -6.53
N PRO A 383 -11.65 1.91 -5.86
CA PRO A 383 -10.20 1.76 -5.92
C PRO A 383 -9.65 1.46 -7.32
N ALA A 384 -10.34 0.67 -8.15
CA ALA A 384 -9.92 0.39 -9.54
C ALA A 384 -10.05 1.63 -10.44
N VAL A 385 -11.12 2.42 -10.27
CA VAL A 385 -11.30 3.70 -10.99
C VAL A 385 -10.20 4.69 -10.63
N ARG A 386 -9.87 4.81 -9.33
CA ARG A 386 -8.75 5.62 -8.86
C ARG A 386 -7.41 5.13 -9.42
N LEU A 387 -7.15 3.81 -9.37
CA LEU A 387 -5.94 3.21 -9.93
C LEU A 387 -5.80 3.51 -11.42
N ALA A 388 -6.85 3.32 -12.22
CA ALA A 388 -6.84 3.67 -13.65
C ALA A 388 -6.50 5.15 -13.89
N ALA A 389 -7.03 6.05 -13.05
CA ALA A 389 -6.79 7.47 -13.13
C ALA A 389 -5.34 7.83 -12.77
N HIS A 390 -4.75 7.19 -11.75
CA HIS A 390 -3.34 7.36 -11.37
C HIS A 390 -2.38 6.77 -12.41
N VAL A 391 -2.69 5.60 -12.96
CA VAL A 391 -1.92 4.98 -14.06
C VAL A 391 -1.93 5.86 -15.32
N ALA A 392 -2.98 6.67 -15.53
CA ALA A 392 -3.04 7.60 -16.66
C ALA A 392 -1.96 8.71 -16.61
N VAL A 393 -1.29 8.90 -15.47
CA VAL A 393 -0.15 9.83 -15.29
C VAL A 393 1.15 9.25 -15.85
N SER A 394 1.31 7.92 -15.88
CA SER A 394 2.53 7.23 -16.30
C SER A 394 2.36 6.47 -17.63
N TYR A 395 3.43 5.81 -18.08
CA TYR A 395 3.28 4.70 -19.01
C TYR A 395 2.65 3.50 -18.28
N PRO A 396 1.59 2.87 -18.82
CA PRO A 396 0.92 1.77 -18.16
C PRO A 396 1.70 0.47 -18.41
N ALA A 397 2.78 0.28 -17.66
CA ALA A 397 3.50 -0.98 -17.56
C ALA A 397 3.08 -1.71 -16.29
N LEU A 398 2.90 -3.04 -16.35
CA LEU A 398 2.40 -3.82 -15.22
C LEU A 398 3.20 -3.61 -13.91
N PRO A 399 4.56 -3.54 -13.92
CA PRO A 399 5.33 -3.23 -12.72
C PRO A 399 5.06 -1.82 -12.18
N VAL A 400 4.92 -0.84 -13.07
CA VAL A 400 4.61 0.56 -12.69
C VAL A 400 3.19 0.67 -12.13
N MET A 401 2.22 -0.07 -12.69
CA MET A 401 0.85 -0.11 -12.19
C MET A 401 0.80 -0.70 -10.77
N ARG A 402 1.58 -1.76 -10.50
CA ARG A 402 1.74 -2.35 -9.15
C ARG A 402 2.44 -1.39 -8.18
N LEU A 403 3.43 -0.66 -8.65
CA LEU A 403 4.11 0.34 -7.83
C LEU A 403 3.22 1.55 -7.52
N ILE A 404 2.41 2.02 -8.46
CA ILE A 404 1.38 3.05 -8.22
C ILE A 404 0.33 2.53 -7.24
N GLN A 405 -0.07 1.27 -7.40
CA GLN A 405 -1.00 0.59 -6.52
C GLN A 405 -0.48 0.57 -5.07
N GLU A 406 0.80 0.27 -4.87
CA GLU A 406 1.45 0.20 -3.56
C GLU A 406 1.76 1.57 -2.96
N ALA A 407 2.41 2.46 -3.73
CA ALA A 407 2.95 3.72 -3.23
C ALA A 407 1.92 4.86 -3.14
N VAL A 408 0.86 4.85 -3.95
CA VAL A 408 -0.07 5.98 -4.08
C VAL A 408 -1.46 5.67 -3.52
N ILE A 409 -1.90 4.41 -3.55
CA ILE A 409 -3.29 4.04 -3.24
C ILE A 409 -3.40 3.29 -1.89
N GLY A 410 -2.36 2.59 -1.44
CA GLY A 410 -2.20 2.05 -0.08
C GLY A 410 -3.14 0.90 0.33
N GLU A 411 -4.31 0.75 -0.28
CA GLU A 411 -5.28 -0.31 0.00
C GLU A 411 -5.81 -0.91 -1.30
N THR A 412 -5.24 -1.99 -1.83
CA THR A 412 -5.92 -2.74 -2.91
C THR A 412 -5.43 -4.18 -3.09
N SER A 413 -6.40 -5.08 -3.29
CA SER A 413 -6.19 -6.44 -3.79
C SER A 413 -5.79 -6.44 -5.27
N PRO A 414 -4.99 -7.42 -5.75
CA PRO A 414 -4.70 -7.62 -7.18
C PRO A 414 -5.93 -7.64 -8.10
N GLY A 415 -7.12 -7.96 -7.55
CA GLY A 415 -8.40 -7.85 -8.25
C GLY A 415 -8.69 -6.47 -8.83
N HIS A 416 -8.29 -5.39 -8.16
CA HIS A 416 -8.52 -4.02 -8.65
C HIS A 416 -7.69 -3.69 -9.90
N LEU A 417 -6.44 -4.15 -9.94
CA LEU A 417 -5.59 -4.04 -11.13
C LEU A 417 -6.18 -4.82 -12.30
N ALA A 418 -6.77 -5.99 -12.03
CA ALA A 418 -7.43 -6.79 -13.04
C ALA A 418 -8.66 -6.07 -13.62
N GLU A 419 -9.45 -5.34 -12.82
CA GLU A 419 -10.58 -4.57 -13.36
C GLU A 419 -10.11 -3.46 -14.31
N VAL A 420 -8.95 -2.86 -14.05
CA VAL A 420 -8.36 -1.84 -14.93
C VAL A 420 -7.90 -2.48 -16.25
N LEU A 421 -7.25 -3.64 -16.20
CA LEU A 421 -6.78 -4.35 -17.40
C LEU A 421 -7.95 -4.90 -18.24
N LEU A 422 -9.01 -5.39 -17.58
CA LEU A 422 -10.20 -5.94 -18.22
C LEU A 422 -11.25 -4.86 -18.60
N SER A 423 -10.99 -3.58 -18.28
CA SER A 423 -11.91 -2.47 -18.56
C SER A 423 -12.10 -2.16 -20.04
N GLY A 424 -11.23 -2.68 -20.92
CA GLY A 424 -11.17 -2.30 -22.32
C GLY A 424 -10.61 -0.89 -22.57
N LEU A 425 -10.08 -0.20 -21.53
CA LEU A 425 -9.43 1.11 -21.63
C LEU A 425 -7.93 1.01 -21.95
N LEU A 426 -7.33 -0.16 -21.76
CA LEU A 426 -5.94 -0.49 -22.06
C LEU A 426 -5.88 -1.58 -23.14
N ARG A 427 -4.86 -1.49 -24.00
CA ARG A 427 -4.50 -2.52 -24.99
C ARG A 427 -3.02 -2.91 -24.78
N PRO A 428 -2.64 -4.17 -24.87
CA PRO A 428 -1.22 -4.54 -24.86
C PRO A 428 -0.51 -3.92 -26.08
N ARG A 429 0.76 -3.55 -25.91
CA ARG A 429 1.59 -3.00 -26.99
C ARG A 429 2.21 -4.15 -27.78
N GLU A 430 2.27 -4.03 -29.11
CA GLU A 430 2.84 -5.06 -29.98
C GLU A 430 4.28 -5.43 -29.56
N GLY A 431 4.58 -6.73 -29.50
CA GLY A 431 5.89 -7.25 -29.07
C GLY A 431 6.17 -7.19 -27.56
N SER A 432 5.26 -6.69 -26.72
CA SER A 432 5.46 -6.63 -25.26
C SER A 432 4.28 -7.22 -24.50
N THR A 433 4.60 -7.95 -23.43
CA THR A 433 3.60 -8.64 -22.61
C THR A 433 3.37 -7.99 -21.24
N GLU A 434 4.17 -6.96 -20.92
CA GLU A 434 4.06 -6.20 -19.67
C GLU A 434 3.76 -4.71 -19.90
N ILE A 435 3.79 -4.25 -21.15
CA ILE A 435 3.57 -2.85 -21.53
C ILE A 435 2.22 -2.73 -22.24
N TYR A 436 1.43 -1.76 -21.80
CA TYR A 436 0.13 -1.43 -22.36
C TYR A 436 0.14 -0.03 -22.97
N ASP A 437 -0.86 0.24 -23.80
CA ASP A 437 -1.23 1.54 -24.31
C ASP A 437 -2.68 1.84 -23.95
N PHE A 438 -3.02 3.10 -23.70
CA PHE A 438 -4.41 3.50 -23.57
C PHE A 438 -5.09 3.55 -24.94
N VAL A 439 -6.34 3.09 -24.99
CA VAL A 439 -7.19 3.31 -26.17
C VAL A 439 -7.30 4.83 -26.42
N PRO A 440 -7.27 5.31 -27.68
CA PRO A 440 -7.30 6.74 -27.99
C PRO A 440 -8.39 7.49 -27.23
N GLY A 441 -8.02 8.56 -26.53
CA GLY A 441 -8.93 9.40 -25.74
C GLY A 441 -9.25 8.91 -24.32
N ALA A 442 -9.01 7.63 -23.98
CA ALA A 442 -9.28 7.09 -22.64
C ALA A 442 -8.41 7.75 -21.57
N ARG A 443 -7.10 7.90 -21.84
CA ARG A 443 -6.13 8.57 -20.95
C ARG A 443 -6.59 9.97 -20.54
N ARG A 444 -7.06 10.77 -21.50
CA ARG A 444 -7.53 12.13 -21.27
C ARG A 444 -8.70 12.18 -20.29
N ARG A 445 -9.65 11.27 -20.45
CA ARG A 445 -10.85 11.22 -19.62
C ARG A 445 -10.54 10.70 -18.23
N LEU A 446 -9.65 9.71 -18.09
CA LEU A 446 -9.19 9.22 -16.80
C LEU A 446 -8.39 10.28 -16.02
N LEU A 447 -7.52 11.04 -16.69
CA LEU A 447 -6.81 12.16 -16.06
C LEU A 447 -7.76 13.26 -15.56
N ALA A 448 -8.91 13.45 -16.21
CA ALA A 448 -9.93 14.41 -15.76
C ALA A 448 -10.63 13.99 -14.46
N LEU A 449 -10.46 12.74 -14.02
CA LEU A 449 -11.01 12.23 -12.76
C LEU A 449 -10.11 12.52 -11.56
N LEU A 450 -8.84 12.83 -11.80
CA LEU A 450 -7.92 13.21 -10.74
C LEU A 450 -7.93 14.72 -10.55
N PRO A 451 -8.04 15.20 -9.30
CA PRO A 451 -7.61 16.55 -8.97
C PRO A 451 -6.16 16.76 -9.41
N ARG A 452 -5.83 17.93 -9.97
CA ARG A 452 -4.48 18.25 -10.45
C ARG A 452 -3.39 18.01 -9.40
N SER A 453 -3.66 18.34 -8.13
CA SER A 453 -2.74 18.10 -7.01
C SER A 453 -2.42 16.61 -6.82
N VAL A 454 -3.40 15.74 -7.02
CA VAL A 454 -3.27 14.28 -6.89
C VAL A 454 -2.52 13.70 -8.10
N ALA A 455 -2.76 14.22 -9.31
CA ALA A 455 -1.98 13.85 -10.49
C ALA A 455 -0.50 14.27 -10.36
N TRP A 456 -0.23 15.47 -9.83
CA TRP A 456 1.12 15.94 -9.53
C TRP A 456 1.81 15.12 -8.46
N HIS A 457 1.11 14.78 -7.36
CA HIS A 457 1.65 13.90 -6.33
C HIS A 457 2.06 12.53 -6.91
N THR A 458 1.21 11.96 -7.77
CA THR A 458 1.51 10.69 -8.48
C THR A 458 2.74 10.82 -9.37
N ALA A 459 2.84 11.90 -10.16
CA ALA A 459 4.00 12.16 -11.00
C ALA A 459 5.29 12.34 -10.17
N HIS A 460 5.19 13.02 -9.03
CA HIS A 460 6.31 13.27 -8.13
C HIS A 460 6.80 11.98 -7.46
N VAL A 461 5.88 11.11 -7.00
CA VAL A 461 6.21 9.80 -6.44
C VAL A 461 6.94 8.94 -7.48
N LEU A 462 6.46 8.90 -8.73
CA LEU A 462 7.09 8.13 -9.81
C LEU A 462 8.47 8.66 -10.19
N THR A 463 8.66 9.98 -10.17
CA THR A 463 9.95 10.62 -10.44
C THR A 463 10.93 10.35 -9.29
N GLY A 464 10.50 10.53 -8.04
CA GLY A 464 11.33 10.29 -6.86
C GLY A 464 11.73 8.82 -6.68
N LEU A 465 10.86 7.88 -7.07
CA LEU A 465 11.18 6.45 -7.07
C LEU A 465 12.14 6.09 -8.21
N SER A 466 11.98 6.70 -9.41
CA SER A 466 12.97 6.60 -10.51
C SER A 466 14.37 7.02 -10.04
N ASP A 467 14.48 8.18 -9.38
CA ASP A 467 15.75 8.70 -8.87
C ASP A 467 16.33 7.86 -7.71
N ALA A 468 15.48 7.20 -6.92
CA ALA A 468 15.90 6.35 -5.79
C ALA A 468 16.47 5.00 -6.27
N ILE A 469 15.88 4.41 -7.32
CA ILE A 469 16.40 3.17 -7.93
C ILE A 469 17.71 3.46 -8.67
N GLU A 470 17.84 4.61 -9.34
CA GLU A 470 19.09 5.02 -9.99
C GLU A 470 20.25 5.21 -8.99
N ARG A 471 19.96 5.80 -7.81
CA ARG A 471 20.96 6.03 -6.74
C ARG A 471 21.32 4.77 -5.93
N GLY A 472 20.46 3.74 -5.94
CA GLY A 472 20.64 2.48 -5.18
C GLY A 472 21.54 1.43 -5.82
N SER A 473 22.05 1.68 -7.03
CA SER A 473 22.78 0.72 -7.89
C SER A 473 24.12 0.17 -7.35
N GLY A 474 24.53 0.51 -6.11
CA GLY A 474 25.87 0.25 -5.59
C GLY A 474 26.01 -0.77 -4.45
N THR A 475 24.95 -1.18 -3.76
CA THR A 475 25.09 -2.01 -2.54
C THR A 475 23.98 -3.03 -2.35
N GLY A 476 24.34 -4.33 -2.46
CA GLY A 476 23.78 -5.47 -1.74
C GLY A 476 22.27 -5.74 -1.74
N MET A 477 21.89 -6.80 -2.49
CA MET A 477 20.64 -7.59 -2.48
C MET A 477 19.46 -7.16 -3.39
N ASP A 478 19.15 -8.12 -4.28
CA ASP A 478 17.99 -8.37 -5.15
C ASP A 478 17.72 -7.45 -6.37
N ARG A 479 18.23 -7.91 -7.52
CA ARG A 479 18.47 -7.22 -8.81
C ARG A 479 17.46 -7.66 -9.91
N PHE A 480 16.95 -6.72 -10.74
CA PHE A 480 16.13 -6.98 -11.94
C PHE A 480 16.91 -6.76 -13.26
N ARG A 481 16.44 -7.39 -14.35
CA ARG A 481 17.05 -7.40 -15.71
C ARG A 481 16.82 -6.09 -16.48
N ALA A 482 17.89 -5.37 -16.81
CA ALA A 482 17.94 -4.50 -17.97
C ALA A 482 18.35 -5.35 -19.20
N LEU A 483 17.64 -5.23 -20.32
CA LEU A 483 18.05 -5.81 -21.60
C LEU A 483 19.35 -5.12 -22.05
N ILE A 484 20.45 -5.86 -22.06
CA ILE A 484 21.67 -5.49 -22.79
C ILE A 484 21.75 -6.49 -23.94
N SER A 485 21.73 -5.98 -25.17
CA SER A 485 21.92 -6.79 -26.37
C SER A 485 23.33 -7.40 -26.30
N ALA A 486 23.43 -8.72 -26.41
CA ALA A 486 24.70 -9.38 -26.69
C ALA A 486 25.01 -9.17 -28.18
N GLU A 487 26.23 -8.74 -28.46
CA GLU A 487 26.77 -8.50 -29.80
C GLU A 487 26.80 -9.83 -30.57
N ASP A 488 26.10 -9.89 -31.70
CA ASP A 488 26.66 -10.26 -33.00
C ASP A 488 25.57 -10.18 -34.09
N GLY A 489 25.79 -9.32 -35.09
CA GLY A 489 24.91 -9.15 -36.26
C GLY A 489 24.34 -7.73 -36.39
N GLU A 490 24.74 -7.04 -37.44
CA GLU A 490 24.60 -5.59 -37.66
C GLU A 490 23.18 -4.99 -37.61
N ALA A 491 23.13 -3.74 -37.10
CA ALA A 491 22.10 -2.69 -37.24
C ALA A 491 20.90 -2.66 -36.27
N SER A 492 20.97 -1.83 -35.20
CA SER A 492 20.34 -0.49 -35.14
C SER A 492 20.22 0.08 -33.71
N GLN A 493 20.79 1.29 -33.53
CA GLN A 493 20.50 2.36 -32.55
C GLN A 493 20.21 2.03 -31.06
N ALA A 494 21.28 2.16 -30.28
CA ALA A 494 21.39 2.69 -28.91
C ALA A 494 20.11 3.04 -28.13
N ALA A 495 19.67 2.13 -27.25
CA ALA A 495 18.83 2.46 -26.10
C ALA A 495 19.73 2.73 -24.88
N SER A 496 19.75 3.97 -24.39
CA SER A 496 20.29 4.33 -23.07
C SER A 496 19.45 3.63 -21.97
N PRO A 497 20.01 3.35 -20.77
CA PRO A 497 19.22 2.80 -19.67
C PRO A 497 18.11 3.80 -19.30
N GLN A 498 16.85 3.46 -19.63
CA GLN A 498 15.71 4.34 -19.36
C GLN A 498 15.23 4.17 -17.91
N PRO A 499 14.80 5.26 -17.24
CA PRO A 499 14.18 5.20 -15.92
C PRO A 499 12.93 4.29 -15.93
N PHE A 500 12.75 3.49 -14.89
CA PHE A 500 11.71 2.44 -14.85
C PHE A 500 10.27 2.99 -14.66
N ALA A 501 10.10 4.21 -14.12
CA ALA A 501 8.81 4.84 -13.85
C ALA A 501 8.72 6.22 -14.50
N LEU A 502 8.74 6.25 -15.84
CA LEU A 502 8.60 7.50 -16.59
C LEU A 502 7.17 8.07 -16.50
N VAL A 503 7.10 9.34 -16.14
CA VAL A 503 5.87 10.15 -16.26
C VAL A 503 5.61 10.41 -17.74
N ASN A 504 4.36 10.25 -18.19
CA ASN A 504 4.04 10.46 -19.59
C ASN A 504 4.07 11.97 -19.92
N PRO A 505 4.87 12.42 -20.92
CA PRO A 505 4.96 13.84 -21.29
C PRO A 505 3.63 14.44 -21.76
N ALA A 506 2.77 13.66 -22.41
CA ALA A 506 1.43 14.11 -22.80
C ALA A 506 0.50 14.27 -21.59
N ALA A 507 0.66 13.44 -20.55
CA ALA A 507 -0.06 13.61 -19.28
C ALA A 507 0.39 14.89 -18.58
N LEU A 508 1.71 15.16 -18.51
CA LEU A 508 2.26 16.41 -17.97
C LEU A 508 1.73 17.65 -18.69
N ARG A 509 1.73 17.68 -20.03
CA ARG A 509 1.16 18.81 -20.81
C ARG A 509 -0.32 19.05 -20.55
N MET A 510 -1.07 18.01 -20.22
CA MET A 510 -2.50 18.12 -19.92
C MET A 510 -2.77 18.58 -18.48
N ILE A 511 -1.90 18.19 -17.56
CA ILE A 511 -1.88 18.69 -16.18
C ILE A 511 -1.50 20.19 -16.19
N ASP A 512 -0.58 20.59 -17.07
CA ASP A 512 0.12 21.87 -17.13
C ASP A 512 -0.46 22.91 -18.11
N ARG A 513 -1.80 23.00 -18.24
CA ARG A 513 -2.49 23.84 -19.26
C ARG A 513 -2.34 25.39 -19.12
N ARG A 514 -1.18 25.90 -18.68
CA ARG A 514 -0.74 27.29 -18.84
C ARG A 514 0.69 27.46 -19.40
N ALA A 515 1.37 26.38 -19.81
CA ALA A 515 2.64 26.52 -20.52
C ALA A 515 2.39 26.91 -22.00
N PRO A 516 2.94 28.04 -22.52
CA PRO A 516 2.91 28.33 -23.94
C PRO A 516 3.74 27.29 -24.72
N ALA A 517 3.25 26.95 -25.91
CA ALA A 517 3.80 25.90 -26.76
C ALA A 517 5.26 26.19 -27.19
N THR A 518 6.21 25.41 -26.68
CA THR A 518 7.55 25.27 -27.28
C THR A 518 7.57 23.99 -28.10
N VAL A 519 7.64 24.14 -29.41
CA VAL A 519 7.88 23.07 -30.38
C VAL A 519 9.23 22.41 -30.04
N ALA A 520 9.21 21.14 -29.69
CA ALA A 520 10.42 20.34 -29.58
C ALA A 520 10.85 19.90 -31.00
N SER A 521 11.80 20.62 -31.59
CA SER A 521 12.56 20.10 -32.74
C SER A 521 13.65 19.13 -32.24
N PRO A 522 13.95 18.07 -33.01
CA PRO A 522 14.89 17.03 -32.62
C PRO A 522 16.32 17.57 -32.56
N ARG A 523 17.06 17.23 -31.49
CA ARG A 523 18.48 17.58 -31.36
C ARG A 523 19.32 16.82 -32.38
N PRO A 524 20.36 17.45 -32.97
CA PRO A 524 21.25 16.80 -33.91
C PRO A 524 22.18 15.80 -33.20
N ASP A 525 22.43 14.72 -33.91
CA ASP A 525 23.28 13.59 -33.57
C ASP A 525 24.73 14.04 -33.30
N ARG A 526 25.30 13.65 -32.15
CA ARG A 526 26.72 13.87 -31.84
C ARG A 526 27.52 12.63 -32.25
N ARG A 527 28.01 12.62 -33.48
CA ARG A 527 29.14 11.76 -33.87
C ARG A 527 30.41 12.15 -33.10
N SER A 528 31.11 11.12 -32.61
CA SER A 528 32.55 11.02 -32.38
C SER A 528 33.25 12.17 -31.62
N ARG A 529 33.57 11.92 -30.34
CA ARG A 529 34.70 12.58 -29.66
C ARG A 529 35.98 11.77 -29.93
N PRO A 530 37.07 12.37 -30.40
CA PRO A 530 38.39 11.75 -30.30
C PRO A 530 38.83 11.73 -28.83
N ALA A 531 39.63 10.73 -28.49
CA ALA A 531 40.31 10.60 -27.21
C ALA A 531 41.07 11.89 -26.87
N GLY A 532 40.81 12.44 -25.68
CA GLY A 532 41.45 13.66 -25.21
C GLY A 532 40.76 14.19 -23.94
N SER A 533 41.32 13.85 -22.80
CA SER A 533 41.08 14.48 -21.51
C SER A 533 41.13 16.02 -21.64
N ARG A 534 40.08 16.71 -21.18
CA ARG A 534 40.16 18.14 -20.84
C ARG A 534 39.74 18.32 -19.40
N GLN A 535 40.71 18.76 -18.60
CA GLN A 535 40.62 19.10 -17.19
C GLN A 535 39.49 20.09 -16.92
N ALA A 536 38.86 19.92 -15.75
CA ALA A 536 38.32 21.00 -14.92
C ALA A 536 39.22 22.26 -15.01
N GLY A 537 38.77 23.28 -15.75
CA GLY A 537 39.51 24.51 -15.97
C GLY A 537 39.46 25.43 -14.76
N GLU A 538 40.53 26.18 -14.55
CA GLU A 538 40.63 27.25 -13.56
C GLU A 538 39.97 28.52 -14.12
N LEU A 539 38.97 29.03 -13.40
CA LEU A 539 38.23 30.25 -13.73
C LEU A 539 38.86 31.44 -13.01
N ALA A 540 39.13 32.52 -13.75
CA ALA A 540 39.76 33.75 -13.26
C ALA A 540 41.10 33.53 -12.52
N GLY A 541 41.82 32.43 -12.82
CA GLY A 541 43.10 32.10 -12.17
C GLY A 541 43.01 31.85 -10.66
N ARG A 542 41.81 31.48 -10.17
CA ARG A 542 41.55 31.32 -8.73
C ARG A 542 40.53 30.21 -8.42
N TYR A 543 39.45 30.13 -9.17
CA TYR A 543 38.35 29.21 -8.88
C TYR A 543 38.45 27.95 -9.73
N ARG A 544 38.73 26.80 -9.11
CA ARG A 544 38.81 25.53 -9.81
C ARG A 544 37.43 24.89 -9.91
N LEU A 545 36.83 24.88 -11.11
CA LEU A 545 35.53 24.26 -11.34
C LEU A 545 35.63 22.74 -11.22
N ILE A 546 34.72 22.08 -10.51
CA ILE A 546 34.72 20.62 -10.32
C ILE A 546 33.67 19.98 -11.23
N GLU A 547 32.39 20.22 -10.94
CA GLU A 547 31.26 19.60 -11.65
C GLU A 547 30.07 20.55 -11.73
N VAL A 548 29.17 20.29 -12.69
CA VAL A 548 27.94 21.07 -12.86
C VAL A 548 26.89 20.54 -11.89
N ARG A 549 26.42 21.39 -10.97
CA ARG A 549 25.39 21.07 -9.99
C ARG A 549 23.97 21.24 -10.54
N GLY A 550 23.78 22.15 -11.50
CA GLY A 550 22.48 22.39 -12.13
C GLY A 550 22.56 23.35 -13.32
N GLU A 551 21.59 23.25 -14.22
CA GLU A 551 21.49 24.13 -15.40
C GLU A 551 20.03 24.55 -15.64
N GLU A 552 19.81 25.86 -15.64
CA GLU A 552 18.56 26.53 -16.00
C GLU A 552 18.76 27.33 -17.30
N ARG A 553 17.68 27.90 -17.86
CA ARG A 553 17.71 28.60 -19.15
C ARG A 553 18.79 29.69 -19.22
N ASP A 554 18.91 30.48 -18.16
CA ASP A 554 19.78 31.66 -18.10
C ASP A 554 20.86 31.55 -17.01
N LEU A 555 21.02 30.38 -16.38
CA LEU A 555 21.93 30.17 -15.26
C LEU A 555 22.52 28.75 -15.27
N ARG A 556 23.84 28.60 -15.12
CA ARG A 556 24.46 27.29 -14.85
C ARG A 556 25.25 27.35 -13.54
N VAL A 557 25.03 26.39 -12.65
CA VAL A 557 25.66 26.35 -11.33
C VAL A 557 26.71 25.25 -11.30
N TRP A 558 27.90 25.60 -10.81
CA TRP A 558 29.05 24.71 -10.68
C TRP A 558 29.45 24.59 -9.21
N ASP A 559 29.82 23.39 -8.79
CA ASP A 559 30.62 23.22 -7.58
C ASP A 559 32.09 23.49 -7.94
N ALA A 560 32.79 24.26 -7.11
CA ALA A 560 34.15 24.71 -7.36
C ALA A 560 34.94 24.85 -6.05
N LEU A 561 36.25 25.06 -6.19
CA LEU A 561 37.17 25.32 -5.08
C LEU A 561 37.82 26.70 -5.22
N ASP A 562 37.92 27.42 -4.10
CA ASP A 562 38.75 28.59 -3.91
C ASP A 562 39.85 28.22 -2.91
N GLY A 563 40.99 27.75 -3.41
CA GLY A 563 42.00 27.08 -2.58
C GLY A 563 41.46 25.79 -1.95
N ALA A 564 41.33 25.75 -0.62
CA ALA A 564 40.75 24.63 0.12
C ALA A 564 39.24 24.77 0.39
N ASP A 565 38.67 25.95 0.16
CA ASP A 565 37.26 26.22 0.44
C ASP A 565 36.37 25.72 -0.69
N ARG A 566 35.23 25.11 -0.34
CA ARG A 566 34.18 24.79 -1.29
C ARG A 566 33.31 26.02 -1.56
N VAL A 567 33.17 26.35 -2.84
CA VAL A 567 32.33 27.46 -3.32
C VAL A 567 31.40 26.98 -4.42
N MET A 568 30.27 27.67 -4.57
CA MET A 568 29.40 27.53 -5.73
C MET A 568 29.64 28.69 -6.67
N VAL A 569 29.79 28.39 -7.95
CA VAL A 569 30.02 29.37 -9.00
C VAL A 569 28.83 29.34 -9.96
N LYS A 570 28.12 30.45 -10.04
CA LYS A 570 26.95 30.62 -10.90
C LYS A 570 27.32 31.40 -12.14
N GLU A 571 27.17 30.75 -13.29
CA GLU A 571 27.36 31.30 -14.63
C GLU A 571 26.04 31.89 -15.14
N ILE A 572 25.96 33.22 -15.25
CA ILE A 572 24.76 33.92 -15.70
C ILE A 572 24.86 34.17 -17.22
N ARG A 573 23.81 33.77 -17.95
CA ARG A 573 23.74 33.78 -19.42
C ARG A 573 22.62 34.67 -19.92
N GLY A 574 22.55 34.86 -21.23
CA GLY A 574 21.41 35.52 -21.89
C GLY A 574 21.59 37.02 -22.18
N PHE A 575 22.70 37.64 -21.78
CA PHE A 575 22.96 39.06 -22.05
C PHE A 575 23.96 39.25 -23.20
N ALA A 576 23.46 39.36 -24.43
CA ALA A 576 24.30 39.56 -25.62
C ALA A 576 24.98 40.95 -25.63
N ASP A 577 24.23 41.99 -25.24
CA ASP A 577 24.70 43.37 -25.21
C ASP A 577 25.65 43.64 -24.03
N SER A 578 26.70 44.43 -24.29
CA SER A 578 27.71 44.82 -23.30
C SER A 578 27.14 45.80 -22.27
N ALA A 579 26.24 46.70 -22.66
CA ALA A 579 25.62 47.65 -21.72
C ALA A 579 24.63 46.95 -20.78
N ALA A 580 23.85 45.98 -21.28
CA ALA A 580 23.02 45.11 -20.46
C ALA A 580 23.84 44.29 -19.44
N ARG A 581 24.96 43.68 -19.86
CA ARG A 581 25.88 42.95 -18.97
C ARG A 581 26.46 43.85 -17.87
N ALA A 582 26.95 45.04 -18.22
CA ALA A 582 27.47 45.99 -17.25
C ALA A 582 26.42 46.41 -16.21
N THR A 583 25.16 46.59 -16.64
CA THR A 583 24.05 46.94 -15.76
C THR A 583 23.72 45.82 -14.77
N VAL A 584 23.63 44.58 -15.24
CA VAL A 584 23.35 43.41 -14.38
C VAL A 584 24.52 43.16 -13.43
N LYS A 585 25.76 43.24 -13.91
CA LYS A 585 26.97 43.11 -13.09
C LYS A 585 26.98 44.12 -11.93
N ARG A 586 26.74 45.40 -12.21
CA ARG A 586 26.66 46.45 -11.17
C ARG A 586 25.60 46.15 -10.12
N ARG A 587 24.40 45.72 -10.53
CA ARG A 587 23.34 45.36 -9.58
C ARG A 587 23.70 44.13 -8.74
N LEU A 588 24.41 43.16 -9.31
CA LEU A 588 24.90 41.99 -8.57
C LEU A 588 26.02 42.38 -7.59
N GLU A 589 26.92 43.30 -7.96
CA GLU A 589 27.91 43.87 -7.03
C GLU A 589 27.23 44.59 -5.86
N GLU A 590 26.17 45.36 -6.12
CA GLU A 590 25.34 45.97 -5.08
C GLU A 590 24.66 44.91 -4.19
N CYS A 591 24.13 43.83 -4.78
CA CYS A 591 23.54 42.70 -4.05
C CYS A 591 24.57 42.04 -3.13
N VAL A 592 25.78 41.77 -3.62
CA VAL A 592 26.90 41.22 -2.84
C VAL A 592 27.24 42.16 -1.69
N ALA A 593 27.40 43.46 -1.96
CA ALA A 593 27.76 44.45 -0.95
C ALA A 593 26.70 44.54 0.18
N LYS A 594 25.42 44.54 -0.18
CA LYS A 594 24.30 44.57 0.78
C LYS A 594 24.18 43.27 1.57
N SER A 595 24.36 42.11 0.93
CA SER A 595 24.29 40.80 1.62
C SER A 595 25.29 40.68 2.77
N ARG A 596 26.47 41.31 2.66
CA ARG A 596 27.49 41.32 3.71
C ARG A 596 27.06 42.09 4.97
N GLN A 597 26.08 42.98 4.86
CA GLN A 597 25.56 43.79 5.99
C GLN A 597 24.51 43.03 6.82
N VAL A 598 23.91 41.96 6.27
CA VAL A 598 22.79 41.23 6.90
C VAL A 598 23.25 40.25 7.98
N GLY A 599 24.47 39.69 7.86
CA GLY A 599 25.03 38.71 8.79
C GLY A 599 24.71 37.25 8.44
N ASP A 600 24.68 36.37 9.45
CA ASP A 600 24.68 34.90 9.27
C ASP A 600 23.35 34.29 8.78
N GLY A 601 22.32 35.10 8.52
CA GLY A 601 21.01 34.63 8.04
C GLY A 601 20.91 34.44 6.52
N VAL A 602 21.90 34.89 5.76
CA VAL A 602 21.93 34.87 4.28
C VAL A 602 23.16 34.12 3.81
N VAL A 603 23.07 33.42 2.67
CA VAL A 603 24.24 32.80 2.05
C VAL A 603 25.30 33.86 1.73
N ARG A 604 26.56 33.55 2.03
CA ARG A 604 27.64 34.53 1.85
C ARG A 604 28.03 34.61 0.37
N TYR A 605 27.71 35.75 -0.25
CA TYR A 605 28.17 36.07 -1.59
C TYR A 605 29.61 36.58 -1.54
N ARG A 606 30.54 35.87 -2.21
CA ARG A 606 31.96 36.20 -2.21
C ARG A 606 32.27 37.28 -3.22
N ASP A 607 31.93 37.06 -4.48
CA ASP A 607 32.49 37.81 -5.59
C ASP A 607 31.58 37.81 -6.82
N VAL A 608 31.71 38.83 -7.66
CA VAL A 608 31.07 38.96 -8.98
C VAL A 608 32.08 39.49 -9.96
N PHE A 609 32.29 38.79 -11.07
CA PHE A 609 33.21 39.22 -12.11
C PHE A 609 32.71 38.85 -13.51
N GLU A 610 33.35 39.43 -14.53
CA GLU A 610 33.13 39.07 -15.93
C GLU A 610 34.33 38.28 -16.44
N SER A 611 34.08 37.13 -17.08
CA SER A 611 35.10 36.33 -17.76
C SER A 611 34.48 35.69 -19.00
N ASP A 612 35.19 35.72 -20.13
CA ASP A 612 34.74 35.19 -21.43
C ASP A 612 33.38 35.74 -21.89
N GLY A 613 33.13 37.03 -21.60
CA GLY A 613 31.88 37.71 -21.94
C GLY A 613 30.65 37.23 -21.15
N ARG A 614 30.85 36.56 -20.01
CA ARG A 614 29.81 36.05 -19.12
C ARG A 614 30.00 36.59 -17.71
N ILE A 615 28.88 36.76 -16.99
CA ILE A 615 28.91 37.20 -15.60
C ILE A 615 28.95 35.96 -14.71
N TRP A 616 29.85 35.96 -13.74
CA TRP A 616 30.05 34.89 -12.79
C TRP A 616 29.82 35.41 -11.38
N LEU A 617 28.99 34.70 -10.61
CA LEU A 617 28.68 35.00 -9.22
C LEU A 617 29.20 33.86 -8.34
N VAL A 618 30.01 34.18 -7.34
CA VAL A 618 30.62 33.21 -6.42
C VAL A 618 29.93 33.30 -5.06
N VAL A 619 29.50 32.16 -4.55
CA VAL A 619 28.78 32.02 -3.27
C VAL A 619 29.46 30.94 -2.44
N ASP A 620 29.51 31.11 -1.12
CA ASP A 620 29.97 30.06 -0.21
C ASP A 620 29.19 28.76 -0.42
N GLY A 621 29.89 27.63 -0.44
CA GLY A 621 29.25 26.32 -0.42
C GLY A 621 28.55 26.09 0.92
N HIS A 622 27.26 25.76 0.87
CA HIS A 622 26.49 25.38 2.06
C HIS A 622 26.34 23.85 2.12
N GLY A 623 26.64 23.25 3.29
CA GLY A 623 26.45 21.82 3.52
C GLY A 623 25.02 21.41 3.92
N GLY A 624 24.05 22.29 3.70
CA GLY A 624 22.64 22.09 4.04
C GLY A 624 21.77 21.73 2.83
N GLU A 625 20.59 21.19 3.12
CA GLU A 625 19.57 20.84 2.13
C GLU A 625 18.50 21.93 2.02
N PRO A 626 17.91 22.15 0.83
CA PRO A 626 16.81 23.10 0.67
C PRO A 626 15.56 22.62 1.44
N LEU A 627 14.75 23.56 1.93
CA LEU A 627 13.51 23.28 2.67
C LEU A 627 12.54 22.45 1.83
N THR A 628 12.55 22.58 0.50
CA THR A 628 11.78 21.71 -0.40
C THR A 628 12.08 20.23 -0.20
N ALA A 629 13.35 19.85 0.06
CA ALA A 629 13.72 18.47 0.32
C ALA A 629 13.01 17.94 1.58
N LEU A 630 12.93 18.74 2.63
CA LEU A 630 12.20 18.41 3.84
C LEU A 630 10.68 18.32 3.58
N LEU A 631 10.12 19.24 2.80
CA LEU A 631 8.70 19.25 2.46
C LEU A 631 8.24 18.07 1.58
N ARG A 632 9.16 17.34 0.94
CA ARG A 632 8.85 16.08 0.23
C ARG A 632 8.30 14.99 1.17
N SER A 633 8.65 15.06 2.46
CA SER A 633 8.15 14.15 3.49
C SER A 633 6.76 14.52 4.03
N GLY A 634 6.18 15.64 3.58
CA GLY A 634 4.88 16.14 3.99
C GLY A 634 4.94 17.48 4.71
N GLY A 635 3.79 17.93 5.22
CA GLY A 635 3.69 19.14 6.03
C GLY A 635 4.39 19.00 7.39
N LEU A 636 5.00 20.09 7.85
CA LEU A 636 5.70 20.24 9.11
C LEU A 636 4.75 20.61 10.25
N ALA A 637 5.11 20.19 11.46
CA ALA A 637 4.43 20.67 12.66
C ALA A 637 4.58 22.20 12.78
N TRP A 638 3.50 22.89 13.16
CA TRP A 638 3.46 24.35 13.23
C TRP A 638 4.59 24.96 14.07
N ARG A 639 5.10 24.26 15.10
CA ARG A 639 6.23 24.74 15.93
C ARG A 639 7.54 24.79 15.16
N PHE A 640 7.81 23.77 14.35
CA PHE A 640 9.02 23.72 13.53
C PHE A 640 8.93 24.74 12.39
N ALA A 641 7.75 24.87 11.79
CA ALA A 641 7.46 25.94 10.84
C ALA A 641 7.59 27.34 11.49
N ALA A 642 7.14 27.52 12.73
CA ALA A 642 7.26 28.78 13.47
C ALA A 642 8.72 29.14 13.74
N GLU A 643 9.57 28.17 14.10
CA GLU A 643 11.00 28.42 14.34
C GLU A 643 11.75 28.76 13.04
N ILE A 644 11.49 28.03 11.94
CA ILE A 644 12.01 28.39 10.62
C ILE A 644 11.51 29.77 10.21
N GLY A 645 10.21 30.02 10.35
CA GLY A 645 9.58 31.30 10.07
C GLY A 645 10.17 32.44 10.90
N ARG A 646 10.44 32.21 12.19
CA ARG A 646 11.04 33.21 13.09
C ARG A 646 12.42 33.60 12.59
N ARG A 647 13.26 32.62 12.25
CA ARG A 647 14.60 32.86 11.69
C ARG A 647 14.53 33.59 10.35
N LEU A 648 13.63 33.17 9.46
CA LEU A 648 13.43 33.84 8.17
C LEU A 648 12.96 35.29 8.34
N VAL A 649 11.98 35.54 9.20
CA VAL A 649 11.46 36.90 9.46
C VAL A 649 12.51 37.77 10.14
N GLN A 650 13.35 37.20 11.01
CA GLN A 650 14.48 37.89 11.61
C GLN A 650 15.52 38.27 10.54
N THR A 651 15.87 37.35 9.64
CA THR A 651 16.73 37.62 8.47
C THR A 651 16.13 38.70 7.58
N LEU A 652 14.83 38.64 7.29
CA LEU A 652 14.15 39.65 6.49
C LEU A 652 14.15 41.04 7.12
N GLY A 653 14.10 41.14 8.46
CA GLY A 653 14.29 42.39 9.17
C GLY A 653 15.65 43.02 8.85
N ALA A 654 16.72 42.24 8.96
CA ALA A 654 18.08 42.69 8.63
C ALA A 654 18.27 42.98 7.12
N CYS A 655 17.66 42.18 6.23
CA CYS A 655 17.64 42.46 4.80
C CYS A 655 16.96 43.81 4.49
N ALA A 656 15.82 44.09 5.12
CA ALA A 656 15.09 45.33 4.93
C ALA A 656 15.90 46.56 5.37
N GLU A 657 16.62 46.47 6.50
CA GLU A 657 17.53 47.52 6.97
C GLU A 657 18.71 47.75 6.01
N ALA A 658 19.26 46.69 5.43
CA ALA A 658 20.31 46.76 4.41
C ALA A 658 19.81 47.17 3.00
N GLY A 659 18.50 47.34 2.82
CA GLY A 659 17.88 47.60 1.52
C GLY A 659 18.08 46.46 0.50
N LEU A 660 18.16 45.22 1.00
CA LEU A 660 18.24 43.99 0.23
C LEU A 660 16.86 43.32 0.19
N VAL A 661 16.37 43.01 -1.01
CA VAL A 661 15.04 42.43 -1.23
C VAL A 661 15.17 41.19 -2.09
N HIS A 662 14.42 40.14 -1.76
CA HIS A 662 14.47 38.84 -2.44
C HIS A 662 13.51 38.74 -3.63
N GLY A 663 12.32 39.34 -3.52
CA GLY A 663 11.37 39.51 -4.64
C GLY A 663 10.34 38.39 -4.78
N ALA A 664 10.69 37.14 -4.46
CA ALA A 664 9.77 36.08 -4.06
C ALA A 664 10.54 34.89 -3.46
N ILE A 665 10.25 34.54 -2.20
CA ILE A 665 10.96 33.49 -1.47
C ILE A 665 10.26 32.15 -1.66
N THR A 666 10.99 31.16 -2.16
CA THR A 666 10.53 29.79 -2.35
C THR A 666 11.17 28.83 -1.34
N GLY A 667 10.74 27.57 -1.33
CA GLY A 667 11.37 26.55 -0.48
C GLY A 667 12.80 26.16 -0.93
N ASP A 668 13.17 26.41 -2.19
CA ASP A 668 14.52 26.13 -2.71
C ASP A 668 15.51 27.20 -2.26
N ASP A 669 15.02 28.40 -1.95
CA ASP A 669 15.81 29.53 -1.44
C ASP A 669 16.16 29.37 0.04
N VAL A 670 15.45 28.51 0.79
CA VAL A 670 15.65 28.31 2.23
C VAL A 670 16.50 27.09 2.48
N ILE A 671 17.75 27.28 2.91
CA ILE A 671 18.71 26.20 3.16
C ILE A 671 18.76 25.86 4.65
N LEU A 672 18.51 24.59 4.97
CA LEU A 672 18.60 24.04 6.31
C LEU A 672 19.98 23.47 6.56
N THR A 673 20.74 24.10 7.46
CA THR A 673 22.10 23.68 7.86
C THR A 673 22.13 23.26 9.33
N ARG A 674 23.22 22.61 9.75
CA ARG A 674 23.47 22.33 11.19
C ARG A 674 23.56 23.61 12.04
N GLY A 675 23.95 24.73 11.45
CA GLY A 675 24.05 26.03 12.12
C GLY A 675 22.75 26.83 12.15
N GLY A 676 21.72 26.41 11.40
CA GLY A 676 20.45 27.13 11.30
C GLY A 676 19.93 27.27 9.87
N VAL A 677 19.11 28.30 9.65
CA VAL A 677 18.43 28.58 8.38
C VAL A 677 19.19 29.68 7.65
N LEU A 678 19.56 29.42 6.39
CA LEU A 678 20.18 30.41 5.50
C LEU A 678 19.22 30.72 4.34
N LEU A 679 19.08 32.00 3.99
CA LEU A 679 18.31 32.43 2.83
C LEU A 679 19.26 32.68 1.64
N ALA A 680 18.95 32.09 0.48
CA ALA A 680 19.67 32.19 -0.78
C ALA A 680 18.79 32.84 -1.87
N GLY A 681 19.36 33.06 -3.07
CA GLY A 681 18.57 33.39 -4.26
C GLY A 681 18.26 34.88 -4.49
N PHE A 682 18.88 35.80 -3.74
CA PHE A 682 18.70 37.25 -3.90
C PHE A 682 19.08 37.77 -5.29
N GLU A 683 19.98 37.07 -5.99
CA GLU A 683 20.36 37.37 -7.36
C GLU A 683 19.20 37.24 -8.35
N ASN A 684 18.17 36.44 -8.05
CA ASN A 684 17.04 36.20 -8.96
C ASN A 684 16.20 37.45 -9.19
N GLU A 685 16.01 38.29 -8.18
CA GLU A 685 15.38 39.61 -8.33
C GLU A 685 16.20 40.52 -9.24
N THR A 686 17.53 40.44 -9.12
CA THR A 686 18.45 41.28 -9.89
C THR A 686 18.51 40.87 -11.36
N ILE A 687 18.53 39.57 -11.64
CA ILE A 687 18.69 39.01 -12.99
C ILE A 687 17.36 39.01 -13.75
N ASN A 688 16.28 38.56 -13.11
CA ASN A 688 15.01 38.21 -13.77
C ASN A 688 13.77 38.87 -13.14
N GLY A 689 13.92 39.72 -12.12
CA GLY A 689 12.79 40.29 -11.38
C GLY A 689 12.04 39.26 -10.53
N GLY A 690 12.75 38.24 -10.04
CA GLY A 690 12.30 37.22 -9.09
C GLY A 690 12.50 35.79 -9.64
N PRO A 691 12.24 34.75 -8.83
CA PRO A 691 12.29 33.36 -9.29
C PRO A 691 11.25 33.05 -10.37
N ALA A 692 11.46 31.95 -11.09
CA ALA A 692 10.57 31.47 -12.15
C ALA A 692 9.16 31.13 -11.62
N ASP A 693 9.08 30.58 -10.39
CA ASP A 693 7.81 30.29 -9.74
C ASP A 693 7.16 31.57 -9.21
N ARG A 694 6.18 32.07 -9.96
CA ARG A 694 5.44 33.30 -9.62
C ARG A 694 4.35 33.06 -8.57
N SER A 695 4.08 31.82 -8.15
CA SER A 695 3.01 31.53 -7.18
C SER A 695 3.31 32.09 -5.78
N PHE A 696 4.59 32.29 -5.44
CA PHE A 696 5.04 32.89 -4.20
C PHE A 696 5.10 34.42 -4.24
N ARG A 697 4.95 35.04 -5.43
CA ARG A 697 5.02 36.49 -5.59
C ARG A 697 3.78 37.16 -4.97
N ASP A 698 3.99 38.32 -4.36
CA ASP A 698 2.90 39.15 -3.87
C ASP A 698 1.98 39.59 -5.03
N PRO A 699 0.68 39.23 -5.01
CA PRO A 699 -0.26 39.62 -6.06
C PRO A 699 -0.49 41.13 -6.13
N ALA A 700 -0.20 41.87 -5.06
CA ALA A 700 -0.33 43.33 -5.06
C ALA A 700 0.85 44.05 -5.75
N ARG A 701 1.93 43.33 -6.11
CA ARG A 701 3.09 43.90 -6.82
C ARG A 701 2.73 44.18 -8.29
N PRO A 702 2.76 45.44 -8.76
CA PRO A 702 2.55 45.74 -10.17
C PRO A 702 3.61 45.08 -11.06
N ALA A 703 3.21 44.71 -12.28
CA ALA A 703 4.14 44.11 -13.23
C ALA A 703 5.28 45.09 -13.57
N GLY A 704 6.53 44.66 -13.35
CA GLY A 704 7.72 45.45 -13.65
C GLY A 704 8.23 46.34 -12.51
N GLU A 705 7.50 46.48 -11.41
CA GLU A 705 8.00 47.15 -10.22
C GLU A 705 8.99 46.27 -9.44
N PRO A 706 9.99 46.84 -8.73
CA PRO A 706 10.92 46.08 -7.90
C PRO A 706 10.20 45.40 -6.72
N GLY A 707 10.81 44.33 -6.19
CA GLY A 707 10.32 43.70 -4.97
C GLY A 707 10.28 44.67 -3.78
N SER A 708 9.54 44.29 -2.74
CA SER A 708 9.53 45.02 -1.47
C SER A 708 9.64 44.07 -0.29
N ALA A 709 10.06 44.58 0.88
CA ALA A 709 10.09 43.79 2.13
C ALA A 709 8.70 43.24 2.51
N ALA A 710 7.63 43.96 2.17
CA ALA A 710 6.26 43.48 2.36
C ALA A 710 5.92 42.31 1.43
N GLY A 711 6.45 42.30 0.20
CA GLY A 711 6.33 41.19 -0.75
C GLY A 711 7.15 39.96 -0.35
N ASP A 712 8.32 40.17 0.25
CA ASP A 712 9.12 39.08 0.83
C ASP A 712 8.39 38.45 2.03
N LEU A 713 7.78 39.29 2.88
CA LEU A 713 6.98 38.81 4.00
C LEU A 713 5.73 38.03 3.54
N TRP A 714 5.10 38.44 2.43
CA TRP A 714 4.04 37.65 1.78
C TRP A 714 4.55 36.27 1.35
N SER A 715 5.72 36.23 0.70
CA SER A 715 6.33 34.97 0.25
C SER A 715 6.62 34.03 1.42
N VAL A 716 7.14 34.56 2.53
CA VAL A 716 7.33 33.80 3.78
C VAL A 716 5.99 33.31 4.35
N ALA A 717 4.91 34.07 4.24
CA ALA A 717 3.59 33.62 4.68
C ALA A 717 3.06 32.47 3.82
N VAL A 718 3.25 32.52 2.50
CA VAL A 718 2.93 31.43 1.58
C VAL A 718 3.75 30.18 1.95
N LEU A 719 5.04 30.36 2.23
CA LEU A 719 5.93 29.27 2.62
C LEU A 719 5.57 28.69 4.00
N LEU A 720 5.22 29.52 4.99
CA LEU A 720 4.72 29.08 6.30
C LEU A 720 3.41 28.30 6.18
N TYR A 721 2.50 28.75 5.32
CA TYR A 721 1.28 28.01 5.03
C TYR A 721 1.60 26.67 4.38
N LEU A 722 2.48 26.65 3.37
CA LEU A 722 2.90 25.43 2.68
C LEU A 722 3.56 24.44 3.66
N MET A 723 4.42 24.95 4.55
CA MET A 723 5.05 24.16 5.60
C MET A 723 3.99 23.49 6.46
N VAL A 724 2.96 24.18 6.93
CA VAL A 724 2.05 23.59 7.90
C VAL A 724 0.88 22.81 7.28
N GLU A 725 0.33 23.29 6.17
CA GLU A 725 -0.81 22.67 5.50
C GLU A 725 -0.39 21.63 4.44
N GLY A 726 0.89 21.60 4.03
CA GLY A 726 1.42 20.68 3.02
C GLY A 726 0.92 20.96 1.59
N ARG A 727 0.29 22.12 1.36
CA ARG A 727 -0.24 22.57 0.06
C ARG A 727 -0.20 24.09 -0.05
N HIS A 728 -0.23 24.62 -1.26
CA HIS A 728 -0.26 26.06 -1.52
C HIS A 728 -1.57 26.71 -1.02
N PRO A 729 -1.56 27.95 -0.49
CA PRO A 729 -2.76 28.63 0.03
C PRO A 729 -3.79 29.00 -1.04
N PHE A 730 -3.35 29.30 -2.26
CA PHE A 730 -4.21 29.69 -3.38
C PHE A 730 -4.26 28.59 -4.45
N PRO A 731 -5.45 28.27 -5.01
CA PRO A 731 -5.56 27.35 -6.14
C PRO A 731 -4.89 27.95 -7.40
N PRO A 732 -4.40 27.12 -8.33
CA PRO A 732 -3.85 27.58 -9.60
C PRO A 732 -4.98 27.99 -10.57
N SER A 733 -5.62 29.13 -10.30
CA SER A 733 -6.55 29.85 -11.19
C SER A 733 -6.19 31.34 -11.23
N ASP A 734 -6.46 32.04 -12.33
CA ASP A 734 -6.15 33.48 -12.47
C ASP A 734 -7.16 34.35 -11.71
N GLU A 735 -8.19 33.72 -11.15
CA GLU A 735 -9.16 34.35 -10.27
C GLU A 735 -8.74 34.04 -8.83
N TYR A 736 -8.19 35.06 -8.16
CA TYR A 736 -8.01 35.08 -6.70
C TYR A 736 -9.40 35.17 -6.03
N GLU A 737 -10.23 34.14 -6.20
CA GLU A 737 -11.55 34.08 -5.59
C GLU A 737 -11.49 33.63 -4.12
N TYR A 738 -12.35 34.24 -3.31
CA TYR A 738 -12.37 34.32 -1.84
C TYR A 738 -12.62 32.99 -1.09
N ALA A 739 -11.94 31.91 -1.44
CA ALA A 739 -11.92 30.72 -0.60
C ALA A 739 -10.93 30.97 0.55
N ALA A 740 -11.43 31.15 1.77
CA ALA A 740 -10.60 31.21 2.97
C ALA A 740 -9.71 29.95 3.03
N ALA A 741 -8.41 30.11 2.78
CA ALA A 741 -7.47 29.01 2.75
C ALA A 741 -7.55 28.24 4.08
N SER A 742 -7.91 26.95 4.04
CA SER A 742 -8.07 26.16 5.26
C SER A 742 -6.74 26.06 6.02
N THR A 743 -6.72 26.59 7.24
CA THR A 743 -5.59 26.64 8.18
C THR A 743 -5.77 25.60 9.30
N SER A 744 -6.23 24.40 8.94
CA SER A 744 -6.59 23.33 9.89
C SER A 744 -5.40 22.80 10.71
N ARG A 745 -4.20 22.83 10.13
CA ARG A 745 -2.95 22.33 10.72
C ARG A 745 -2.10 23.47 11.29
N ALA A 746 -2.36 24.72 10.89
CA ALA A 746 -1.63 25.94 11.27
C ALA A 746 -1.49 26.18 12.79
N GLY A 747 -2.34 25.58 13.63
CA GLY A 747 -2.28 25.77 15.08
C GLY A 747 -2.33 27.27 15.46
N PRO A 748 -1.46 27.74 16.36
CA PRO A 748 -1.33 29.17 16.70
C PRO A 748 -0.89 30.07 15.53
N LEU A 749 -0.27 29.53 14.48
CA LEU A 749 0.08 30.30 13.27
C LEU A 749 -1.14 30.65 12.42
N ARG A 750 -2.33 30.10 12.73
CA ARG A 750 -3.56 30.37 11.99
C ARG A 750 -3.86 31.85 11.85
N VAL A 751 -3.86 32.59 12.96
CA VAL A 751 -4.20 34.02 12.94
C VAL A 751 -3.13 34.83 12.21
N PRO A 752 -1.82 34.67 12.49
CA PRO A 752 -0.76 35.31 11.71
C PRO A 752 -0.84 35.04 10.21
N LEU A 753 -1.04 33.78 9.80
CA LEU A 753 -1.15 33.40 8.40
C LEU A 753 -2.36 34.05 7.72
N GLN A 754 -3.51 34.09 8.39
CA GLN A 754 -4.70 34.74 7.86
C GLN A 754 -4.55 36.25 7.71
N GLN A 755 -3.78 36.91 8.59
CA GLN A 755 -3.49 38.34 8.48
C GLN A 755 -2.45 38.63 7.39
N LEU A 756 -1.42 37.79 7.26
CA LEU A 756 -0.35 37.96 6.28
C LEU A 756 -0.79 37.66 4.84
N LEU A 757 -1.66 36.67 4.65
CA LEU A 757 -2.17 36.26 3.33
C LEU A 757 -3.38 37.10 2.86
N ARG A 758 -3.56 38.31 3.40
CA ARG A 758 -4.60 39.25 2.91
C ARG A 758 -4.17 39.90 1.60
N LEU A 759 -5.03 39.88 0.59
CA LEU A 759 -4.71 40.45 -0.73
C LEU A 759 -4.37 41.95 -0.67
N ARG A 760 -5.05 42.73 0.19
CA ARG A 760 -4.77 44.15 0.40
C ARG A 760 -3.54 44.35 1.30
N PRO A 761 -2.43 44.91 0.80
CA PRO A 761 -1.19 45.07 1.58
C PRO A 761 -1.36 45.88 2.86
N GLU A 762 -2.26 46.87 2.86
CA GLU A 762 -2.49 47.78 3.98
C GLU A 762 -3.14 47.08 5.19
N LEU A 763 -3.72 45.90 4.97
CA LEU A 763 -4.39 45.10 6.00
C LEU A 763 -3.49 43.98 6.55
N ARG A 764 -2.25 43.87 6.06
CA ARG A 764 -1.30 42.83 6.48
C ARG A 764 -0.54 43.28 7.72
N MET A 765 -0.15 42.30 8.51
CA MET A 765 0.73 42.48 9.66
C MET A 765 2.13 42.91 9.20
N ARG A 766 2.79 43.78 9.96
CA ARG A 766 4.14 44.28 9.63
C ARG A 766 5.23 43.36 10.20
N LEU A 767 6.42 43.40 9.60
CA LEU A 767 7.59 42.57 9.99
C LEU A 767 7.81 42.49 11.53
N PRO A 768 7.84 43.60 12.29
CA PRO A 768 8.09 43.55 13.74
C PRO A 768 6.99 42.82 14.52
N GLU A 769 5.74 42.98 14.09
CA GLU A 769 4.56 42.34 14.70
C GLU A 769 4.61 40.82 14.46
N VAL A 770 4.95 40.40 13.24
CA VAL A 770 5.13 38.98 12.90
C VAL A 770 6.28 38.37 13.68
N LEU A 771 7.42 39.06 13.76
CA LEU A 771 8.58 38.57 14.50
C LEU A 771 8.25 38.37 15.97
N SER A 772 7.54 39.32 16.59
CA SER A 772 7.10 39.20 17.99
C SER A 772 6.21 37.97 18.20
N ILE A 773 5.24 37.74 17.31
CA ILE A 773 4.37 36.56 17.39
C ILE A 773 5.16 35.27 17.19
N LEU A 774 5.99 35.18 16.15
CA LEU A 774 6.80 33.99 15.89
C LEU A 774 7.80 33.71 17.01
N THR A 775 8.33 34.75 17.66
CA THR A 775 9.20 34.61 18.84
C THR A 775 8.45 34.04 20.03
N ASN A 776 7.23 34.52 20.31
CA ASN A 776 6.40 33.97 21.38
C ASN A 776 5.92 32.53 21.09
N LEU A 777 5.84 32.16 19.81
CA LEU A 777 5.40 30.83 19.37
C LEU A 777 6.55 29.82 19.23
N SER A 778 7.80 30.30 19.15
CA SER A 778 8.99 29.47 19.05
C SER A 778 9.55 29.22 20.45
N PRO A 779 9.94 27.99 20.78
CA PRO A 779 10.64 27.75 22.04
C PRO A 779 11.99 28.47 21.99
N GLU A 780 12.32 29.29 22.99
CA GLU A 780 13.69 29.80 23.10
C GLU A 780 14.68 28.63 23.16
N PRO A 781 15.85 28.74 22.52
CA PRO A 781 16.97 27.85 22.81
C PRO A 781 17.55 28.26 24.16
N THR A 782 16.80 28.02 25.23
CA THR A 782 17.43 27.89 26.53
C THR A 782 18.30 26.65 26.42
N GLU A 783 19.63 26.82 26.57
CA GLU A 783 20.53 25.72 26.89
C GLU A 783 19.76 24.74 27.76
N ALA A 784 19.62 23.51 27.28
CA ALA A 784 19.09 22.44 28.08
C ALA A 784 20.09 22.23 29.23
N LYS A 785 19.94 23.01 30.30
CA LYS A 785 19.90 22.44 31.63
C LYS A 785 18.91 21.32 31.51
N THR A 786 19.43 20.11 31.32
CA THR A 786 18.76 18.86 31.61
C THR A 786 17.85 19.17 32.78
N PRO A 787 16.51 19.18 32.61
CA PRO A 787 15.65 19.42 33.74
C PRO A 787 16.09 18.37 34.76
N SER A 788 16.54 18.84 35.91
CA SER A 788 16.80 17.97 37.04
C SER A 788 15.59 17.04 37.11
N ARG A 789 15.83 15.72 37.13
CA ARG A 789 14.80 14.70 37.24
C ARG A 789 13.87 15.08 38.38
N SER A 790 12.79 15.81 38.08
CA SER A 790 11.70 16.02 39.00
C SER A 790 11.06 14.66 39.12
N ARG A 791 11.22 14.04 40.28
CA ARG A 791 10.68 12.73 40.67
C ARG A 791 9.14 12.71 40.74
N GLU A 792 8.45 13.61 40.04
CA GLU A 792 7.00 13.61 40.00
C GLU A 792 6.50 12.55 39.00
N PRO A 793 5.71 11.58 39.46
CA PRO A 793 5.21 10.54 38.60
C PRO A 793 4.09 11.09 37.71
N TRP A 794 4.26 10.99 36.40
CA TRP A 794 3.29 11.42 35.40
C TRP A 794 2.69 10.22 34.67
N VAL A 795 1.45 10.34 34.21
CA VAL A 795 0.74 9.28 33.49
C VAL A 795 0.82 9.55 32.00
N SER A 796 1.24 8.56 31.22
CA SER A 796 1.18 8.59 29.76
C SER A 796 -0.11 7.95 29.27
N MET A 797 -0.90 8.66 28.44
CA MET A 797 -2.04 8.04 27.76
C MET A 797 -1.60 7.43 26.42
N TRP A 798 -2.07 6.21 26.14
CA TRP A 798 -1.67 5.37 25.02
C TRP A 798 -2.89 4.69 24.38
N GLY A 799 -2.85 4.41 23.09
CA GLY A 799 -3.90 3.71 22.36
C GLY A 799 -3.89 4.03 20.86
N PRO A 800 -4.45 3.14 20.00
CA PRO A 800 -4.51 3.37 18.57
C PRO A 800 -5.14 4.73 18.18
N PRO A 801 -4.86 5.25 16.98
CA PRO A 801 -5.56 6.42 16.45
C PRO A 801 -7.07 6.16 16.42
N GLY A 802 -7.86 7.12 16.87
CA GLY A 802 -9.32 6.96 16.94
C GLY A 802 -9.84 6.14 18.13
N SER A 803 -8.98 5.66 19.06
CA SER A 803 -9.42 4.97 20.29
C SER A 803 -10.11 5.86 21.32
N GLY A 804 -10.39 7.12 20.99
CA GLY A 804 -11.10 8.06 21.86
C GLY A 804 -10.24 8.85 22.85
N LYS A 805 -8.91 8.92 22.68
CA LYS A 805 -7.99 9.67 23.57
C LYS A 805 -8.41 11.12 23.81
N THR A 806 -8.61 11.89 22.76
CA THR A 806 -9.07 13.29 22.87
C THR A 806 -10.45 13.37 23.53
N THR A 807 -11.37 12.49 23.14
CA THR A 807 -12.71 12.39 23.73
C THR A 807 -12.67 12.10 25.23
N TYR A 808 -11.77 11.19 25.68
CA TYR A 808 -11.59 10.82 27.08
C TYR A 808 -11.25 12.04 27.94
N LEU A 809 -10.32 12.89 27.48
CA LEU A 809 -9.87 14.06 28.24
C LEU A 809 -10.95 15.13 28.33
N SER A 810 -11.60 15.44 27.21
CA SER A 810 -12.70 16.41 27.18
C SER A 810 -13.87 15.92 28.04
N ALA A 811 -14.19 14.62 27.96
CA ALA A 811 -15.20 14.00 28.81
C ALA A 811 -14.81 14.01 30.29
N LEU A 812 -13.55 13.74 30.64
CA LEU A 812 -13.05 13.84 32.01
C LEU A 812 -13.22 15.27 32.53
N ASN A 813 -12.88 16.29 31.74
CA ASN A 813 -13.09 17.69 32.12
C ASN A 813 -14.58 18.01 32.38
N ILE A 814 -15.49 17.48 31.55
CA ILE A 814 -16.93 17.61 31.74
C ILE A 814 -17.38 16.94 33.05
N ALA A 815 -16.90 15.72 33.32
CA ALA A 815 -17.23 14.98 34.54
C ALA A 815 -16.77 15.73 35.80
N LEU A 816 -15.53 16.20 35.79
CA LEU A 816 -14.94 16.95 36.90
C LEU A 816 -15.65 18.29 37.15
N SER A 817 -16.05 18.99 36.08
CA SER A 817 -16.77 20.26 36.18
C SER A 817 -18.20 20.11 36.74
N ARG A 818 -18.76 18.90 36.68
CA ARG A 818 -20.12 18.59 37.18
C ARG A 818 -20.11 17.92 38.55
N SER A 819 -18.99 17.33 38.93
CA SER A 819 -18.79 16.73 40.23
C SER A 819 -18.74 17.82 41.32
N SER A 820 -19.38 17.58 42.46
CA SER A 820 -19.22 18.40 43.66
C SER A 820 -17.90 18.13 44.39
N GLU A 821 -17.13 17.13 43.96
CA GLU A 821 -15.82 16.81 44.51
C GLU A 821 -14.75 17.82 44.08
N SER A 822 -13.71 17.95 44.91
CA SER A 822 -12.64 18.93 44.78
C SER A 822 -11.64 18.69 43.63
N TRP A 823 -11.97 17.85 42.65
CA TRP A 823 -11.10 17.48 41.55
C TRP A 823 -11.25 18.43 40.35
N ARG A 824 -10.12 18.91 39.81
CA ARG A 824 -10.05 19.83 38.67
C ARG A 824 -8.95 19.40 37.71
N LEU A 825 -9.21 19.59 36.42
CA LEU A 825 -8.23 19.37 35.36
C LEU A 825 -7.77 20.73 34.82
N VAL A 826 -6.47 21.00 34.91
CA VAL A 826 -5.87 22.29 34.55
C VAL A 826 -4.81 22.06 33.48
N GLY A 827 -4.80 22.84 32.40
CA GLY A 827 -3.71 22.77 31.42
C GLY A 827 -2.41 23.33 32.01
N VAL A 828 -1.30 22.63 31.81
CA VAL A 828 0.03 23.07 32.28
C VAL A 828 0.56 24.23 31.42
N ASP A 829 0.06 24.36 30.20
CA ASP A 829 0.38 25.45 29.27
C ASP A 829 -0.89 25.91 28.51
N ASP A 830 -0.80 27.09 27.88
CA ASP A 830 -1.91 27.70 27.14
C ASP A 830 -2.39 26.83 25.98
N ALA A 831 -1.49 26.05 25.36
CA ALA A 831 -1.85 25.13 24.29
C ALA A 831 -2.73 23.99 24.82
N SER A 832 -2.35 23.39 25.96
CA SER A 832 -3.10 22.32 26.63
C SER A 832 -4.46 22.83 27.14
N THR A 833 -4.49 24.05 27.69
CA THR A 833 -5.74 24.72 28.10
C THR A 833 -6.64 25.02 26.91
N GLY A 834 -6.09 25.57 25.82
CA GLY A 834 -6.85 25.90 24.62
C GLY A 834 -7.47 24.66 23.96
N VAL A 835 -6.71 23.56 23.85
CA VAL A 835 -7.21 22.30 23.27
C VAL A 835 -8.35 21.73 24.11
N ILE A 836 -8.22 21.68 25.44
CA ILE A 836 -9.27 21.10 26.28
C ILE A 836 -10.54 21.94 26.27
N VAL A 837 -10.43 23.28 26.26
CA VAL A 837 -11.57 24.19 26.14
C VAL A 837 -12.28 23.98 24.79
N HIS A 838 -11.52 23.97 23.69
CA HIS A 838 -12.08 23.82 22.35
C HIS A 838 -12.78 22.46 22.17
N THR A 839 -12.10 21.36 22.51
CA THR A 839 -12.64 20.00 22.34
C THR A 839 -13.82 19.72 23.27
N THR A 840 -13.81 20.28 24.50
CA THR A 840 -14.96 20.24 25.40
C THR A 840 -16.16 20.99 24.80
N ALA A 841 -15.93 22.15 24.17
CA ALA A 841 -16.98 22.91 23.50
C ALA A 841 -17.55 22.14 22.29
N THR A 842 -16.72 21.47 21.48
CA THR A 842 -17.18 20.64 20.36
C THR A 842 -18.10 19.50 20.83
N LEU A 843 -17.75 18.84 21.94
CA LEU A 843 -18.58 17.79 22.52
C LEU A 843 -19.92 18.33 23.06
N LEU A 844 -19.88 19.38 23.88
CA LEU A 844 -21.09 19.90 24.55
C LEU A 844 -22.00 20.68 23.61
N ARG A 845 -21.44 21.58 22.79
CA ARG A 845 -22.18 22.52 21.93
C ARG A 845 -22.51 21.91 20.58
N ASP A 846 -21.50 21.40 19.89
CA ASP A 846 -21.65 20.97 18.49
C ASP A 846 -22.17 19.52 18.39
N ARG A 847 -22.20 18.79 19.51
CA ARG A 847 -22.64 17.38 19.60
C ARG A 847 -21.89 16.48 18.60
N ARG A 848 -20.63 16.81 18.33
CA ARG A 848 -19.76 16.11 17.39
C ARG A 848 -18.51 15.63 18.12
N PHE A 849 -17.91 14.55 17.63
CA PHE A 849 -16.64 14.08 18.15
C PHE A 849 -15.50 14.97 17.65
N PRO A 850 -14.49 15.26 18.49
CA PRO A 850 -13.26 15.91 18.05
C PRO A 850 -12.61 15.10 16.92
N THR A 851 -12.12 15.77 15.86
CA THR A 851 -11.39 15.10 14.78
C THR A 851 -10.11 14.47 15.32
N GLY A 852 -9.76 13.27 14.83
CA GLY A 852 -8.56 12.55 15.26
C GLY A 852 -7.29 13.40 15.10
N THR A 853 -6.41 13.37 16.10
CA THR A 853 -5.21 14.21 16.14
C THR A 853 -4.25 13.82 15.00
N SER A 854 -3.97 14.76 14.10
CA SER A 854 -3.17 14.55 12.89
C SER A 854 -1.67 14.86 13.06
N SER A 855 -1.23 15.22 14.27
CA SER A 855 0.17 15.50 14.61
C SER A 855 0.47 15.08 16.06
N ILE A 856 1.73 14.79 16.40
CA ILE A 856 2.15 14.52 17.79
C ILE A 856 2.04 15.82 18.60
N ASN A 857 0.86 16.09 19.16
CA ASN A 857 0.68 17.19 20.09
C ASN A 857 0.99 16.68 21.50
N GLN A 858 2.10 17.17 22.05
CA GLN A 858 2.42 16.97 23.45
C GLN A 858 1.52 17.92 24.25
N LEU A 859 0.51 17.36 24.89
CA LEU A 859 -0.42 18.11 25.73
C LEU A 859 -0.28 17.61 27.16
N ARG A 860 -0.20 18.55 28.10
CA ARG A 860 0.06 18.29 29.50
C ARG A 860 -1.04 18.93 30.34
N TRP A 861 -1.69 18.12 31.15
CA TRP A 861 -2.68 18.58 32.11
C TRP A 861 -2.32 18.11 33.50
N MET A 862 -2.72 18.88 34.50
CA MET A 862 -2.60 18.53 35.89
C MET A 862 -3.99 18.29 36.45
N LEU A 863 -4.22 17.07 36.93
CA LEU A 863 -5.38 16.70 37.70
C LEU A 863 -5.08 17.00 39.18
N ILE A 864 -5.80 17.95 39.75
CA ILE A 864 -5.61 18.44 41.11
C ILE A 864 -6.88 18.13 41.89
N GLY A 865 -6.76 17.44 43.02
CA GLY A 865 -7.89 17.25 43.93
C GLY A 865 -7.47 16.67 45.25
N HIS A 866 -8.45 16.41 46.11
CA HIS A 866 -8.21 15.86 47.44
C HIS A 866 -9.00 14.56 47.64
N THR A 867 -8.37 13.56 48.25
CA THR A 867 -9.03 12.35 48.75
C THR A 867 -9.28 12.46 50.24
N GLN A 868 -10.39 11.92 50.72
CA GLN A 868 -10.68 11.82 52.15
C GLN A 868 -10.59 10.36 52.57
N THR A 869 -9.50 9.98 53.22
CA THR A 869 -9.39 8.66 53.84
C THR A 869 -9.90 8.72 55.28
N THR A 870 -10.81 7.80 55.60
CA THR A 870 -11.30 7.62 56.97
C THR A 870 -10.61 6.41 57.58
N THR A 871 -9.68 6.63 58.51
CA THR A 871 -8.96 5.54 59.17
C THR A 871 -9.65 5.14 60.48
N GLY A 872 -10.04 3.87 60.58
CA GLY A 872 -10.24 3.12 61.84
C GLY A 872 -11.51 3.38 62.69
N ARG A 873 -11.98 2.31 63.36
CA ARG A 873 -13.13 2.28 64.30
C ARG A 873 -12.79 3.04 65.61
N PHE A 874 -13.48 4.17 65.87
CA PHE A 874 -13.38 5.10 67.03
C PHE A 874 -12.27 6.18 67.00
N PRO A 875 -12.58 7.40 67.51
CA PRO A 875 -13.39 8.39 66.83
C PRO A 875 -12.68 8.89 65.55
N ARG A 876 -13.46 9.04 64.47
CA ARG A 876 -13.00 9.24 63.09
C ARG A 876 -12.13 10.49 62.93
N ARG A 877 -10.82 10.32 62.71
CA ARG A 877 -9.94 11.39 62.20
C ARG A 877 -10.03 11.37 60.68
N ARG A 878 -10.64 12.40 60.09
CA ARG A 878 -10.64 12.61 58.63
C ARG A 878 -9.27 13.14 58.23
N VAL A 879 -8.56 12.41 57.38
CA VAL A 879 -7.31 12.88 56.76
C VAL A 879 -7.65 13.26 55.32
N ILE A 880 -7.35 14.51 54.97
CA ILE A 880 -7.52 15.04 53.61
C ILE A 880 -6.13 15.01 52.96
N GLU A 881 -5.93 14.17 51.95
CA GLU A 881 -4.70 14.13 51.16
C GLU A 881 -4.88 14.89 49.86
N SER A 882 -4.00 15.84 49.57
CA SER A 882 -3.95 16.53 48.26
C SER A 882 -3.17 15.70 47.26
N HIS A 883 -3.73 15.50 46.06
CA HIS A 883 -3.09 14.80 44.96
C HIS A 883 -2.95 15.74 43.76
N GLN A 884 -1.75 15.75 43.19
CA GLN A 884 -1.47 16.39 41.91
C GLN A 884 -0.95 15.30 40.97
N ILE A 885 -1.67 15.06 39.88
CA ILE A 885 -1.36 14.02 38.91
C ILE A 885 -1.15 14.69 37.57
N THR A 886 0.09 14.69 37.09
CA THR A 886 0.40 15.21 35.77
C THR A 886 0.05 14.15 34.72
N LEU A 887 -0.92 14.48 33.87
CA LEU A 887 -1.35 13.70 32.71
C LEU A 887 -0.65 14.24 31.48
N ASN A 888 0.27 13.48 30.91
CA ASN A 888 0.83 13.79 29.61
C ASN A 888 0.17 12.89 28.58
N VAL A 889 -0.44 13.52 27.60
CA VAL A 889 -1.11 12.80 26.54
C VAL A 889 -0.20 12.78 25.34
N LEU A 890 0.17 11.56 24.98
CA LEU A 890 0.83 11.27 23.72
C LEU A 890 -0.26 10.75 22.78
N ASP A 891 -0.63 11.57 21.80
CA ASP A 891 -1.48 11.14 20.68
C ASP A 891 -0.63 11.02 19.42
N PRO A 892 0.11 9.90 19.24
CA PRO A 892 0.85 9.70 18.01
C PRO A 892 -0.14 9.53 16.84
N PRO A 893 0.05 10.25 15.71
CA PRO A 893 -0.83 10.13 14.55
C PRO A 893 -0.74 8.72 13.95
N GLY A 894 -1.81 8.24 13.31
CA GLY A 894 -1.84 6.85 12.82
C GLY A 894 -0.82 6.48 11.75
N GLU A 895 -0.33 7.48 11.02
CA GLU A 895 0.73 7.32 10.04
C GLU A 895 2.11 7.07 10.68
N PHE A 896 2.31 7.52 11.93
CA PHE A 896 3.55 7.38 12.70
C PHE A 896 3.92 5.92 13.00
N LEU A 897 2.94 5.02 13.01
CA LEU A 897 3.17 3.59 13.27
C LEU A 897 3.09 2.70 12.03
N ARG A 898 2.56 3.19 10.89
CA ARG A 898 2.48 2.42 9.65
C ARG A 898 3.82 2.37 8.89
N HIS A 899 4.65 3.40 9.02
CA HIS A 899 5.94 3.51 8.31
C HIS A 899 7.17 3.26 9.21
N GLY A 900 6.93 2.93 10.49
CA GLY A 900 7.97 2.93 11.52
C GLY A 900 8.41 4.36 11.89
N PRO A 901 9.05 4.53 13.05
CA PRO A 901 9.55 5.84 13.46
C PRO A 901 10.63 6.35 12.49
N SER A 902 10.54 7.60 12.04
CA SER A 902 11.73 8.33 11.58
C SER A 902 12.73 8.44 12.76
N ALA A 903 14.03 8.40 12.49
CA ALA A 903 15.08 8.22 13.49
C ALA A 903 15.07 9.24 14.65
N GLU A 904 14.53 10.45 14.44
CA GLU A 904 14.46 11.50 15.45
C GLU A 904 13.09 11.61 16.13
N THR A 905 11.97 11.56 15.41
CA THR A 905 10.62 11.75 16.00
C THR A 905 10.12 10.53 16.78
N GLY A 906 10.56 9.33 16.40
CA GLY A 906 10.30 8.08 17.13
C GLY A 906 10.91 8.03 18.52
N LYS A 907 12.14 8.54 18.62
CA LYS A 907 12.98 8.44 19.82
C LYS A 907 12.33 9.15 21.00
N ASP A 908 11.82 10.36 20.78
CA ASP A 908 11.14 11.18 21.79
C ASP A 908 9.87 10.52 22.39
N VAL A 909 9.08 9.81 21.58
CA VAL A 909 7.84 9.16 22.06
C VAL A 909 8.17 7.97 22.95
N PHE A 910 9.12 7.13 22.55
CA PHE A 910 9.50 5.95 23.33
C PHE A 910 10.30 6.31 24.58
N ASP A 911 11.20 7.30 24.51
CA ASP A 911 11.97 7.77 25.67
C ASP A 911 11.05 8.32 26.78
N ARG A 912 9.93 8.94 26.38
CA ARG A 912 8.89 9.44 27.28
C ARG A 912 8.02 8.36 27.89
N LEU A 913 7.57 7.41 27.07
CA LEU A 913 6.84 6.24 27.56
C LEU A 913 7.69 5.46 28.57
N ALA A 914 8.98 5.26 28.26
CA ALA A 914 9.94 4.67 29.18
C ALA A 914 10.06 5.47 30.50
N GLY A 915 10.10 6.81 30.43
CA GLY A 915 10.23 7.69 31.59
C GLY A 915 9.02 7.79 32.53
N SER A 916 7.79 7.56 32.05
CA SER A 916 6.57 7.78 32.86
C SER A 916 6.27 6.69 33.90
N ARG A 917 6.72 5.44 33.69
CA ARG A 917 6.43 4.25 34.51
C ARG A 917 4.93 3.99 34.83
N ARG A 918 4.00 4.79 34.31
CA ARG A 918 2.54 4.72 34.50
C ARG A 918 1.85 5.00 33.18
N VAL A 919 1.03 4.06 32.70
CA VAL A 919 0.42 4.08 31.38
C VAL A 919 -1.08 3.85 31.48
N LEU A 920 -1.85 4.75 30.88
CA LEU A 920 -3.29 4.57 30.63
C LEU A 920 -3.48 4.13 29.18
N TYR A 921 -3.87 2.89 28.94
CA TYR A 921 -4.14 2.35 27.62
C TYR A 921 -5.63 2.34 27.31
N LEU A 922 -6.06 3.05 26.26
CA LEU A 922 -7.44 3.04 25.79
C LEU A 922 -7.66 1.92 24.77
N PHE A 923 -8.42 0.91 25.18
CA PHE A 923 -8.87 -0.18 24.34
C PHE A 923 -10.24 0.14 23.75
N ASP A 924 -10.35 0.08 22.43
CA ASP A 924 -11.57 0.34 21.67
C ASP A 924 -12.10 -0.97 21.07
N PRO A 925 -13.08 -1.62 21.73
CA PRO A 925 -13.58 -2.92 21.26
C PRO A 925 -14.29 -2.81 19.90
N ILE A 926 -14.81 -1.63 19.56
CA ILE A 926 -15.50 -1.41 18.29
C ILE A 926 -14.49 -1.34 17.15
N ARG A 927 -13.40 -0.61 17.36
CA ARG A 927 -12.30 -0.59 16.39
C ARG A 927 -11.71 -1.98 16.21
N GLU A 928 -11.53 -2.72 17.29
CA GLU A 928 -11.00 -4.08 17.24
C GLU A 928 -11.94 -5.05 16.50
N PHE A 929 -13.26 -4.81 16.53
CA PHE A 929 -14.24 -5.53 15.73
C PHE A 929 -14.29 -5.10 14.25
N GLU A 930 -14.04 -3.82 13.95
CA GLU A 930 -14.15 -3.28 12.57
C GLU A 930 -12.85 -3.45 11.78
N TYR A 931 -11.70 -3.24 12.43
CA TYR A 931 -10.39 -3.18 11.79
C TYR A 931 -9.45 -4.32 12.23
N GLY A 932 -9.61 -4.86 13.43
CA GLY A 932 -8.80 -5.97 13.96
C GLY A 932 -7.29 -5.68 14.08
N ASP A 933 -6.90 -4.39 14.12
CA ASP A 933 -5.50 -3.94 14.05
C ASP A 933 -4.85 -3.67 15.42
N THR A 934 -5.59 -3.85 16.52
CA THR A 934 -5.13 -3.48 17.87
C THR A 934 -3.95 -4.34 18.32
N PHE A 935 -3.96 -5.64 18.00
CA PHE A 935 -2.88 -6.55 18.37
C PHE A 935 -1.53 -6.16 17.75
N ASP A 936 -1.51 -5.89 16.44
CA ASP A 936 -0.28 -5.51 15.73
C ASP A 936 0.25 -4.16 16.19
N TYR A 937 -0.65 -3.21 16.43
CA TYR A 937 -0.31 -1.92 17.04
C TYR A 937 0.36 -2.10 18.41
N LEU A 938 -0.27 -2.88 19.29
CA LEU A 938 0.18 -3.12 20.66
C LEU A 938 1.55 -3.83 20.66
N ARG A 939 1.71 -4.87 19.84
CA ARG A 939 2.94 -5.66 19.72
C ARG A 939 4.11 -4.81 19.26
N HIS A 940 3.92 -4.01 18.21
CA HIS A 940 4.99 -3.16 17.66
C HIS A 940 5.50 -2.16 18.71
N MET A 941 4.58 -1.51 19.42
CA MET A 941 4.91 -0.56 20.48
C MET A 941 5.63 -1.19 21.66
N LEU A 942 5.19 -2.36 22.12
CA LEU A 942 5.83 -3.05 23.25
C LEU A 942 7.25 -3.52 22.92
N ILE A 943 7.50 -3.98 21.69
CA ILE A 943 8.86 -4.38 21.25
C ILE A 943 9.82 -3.18 21.32
N HIS A 944 9.39 -2.01 20.83
CA HIS A 944 10.22 -0.79 20.86
C HIS A 944 10.41 -0.27 22.28
N LEU A 945 9.36 -0.29 23.11
CA LEU A 945 9.46 0.11 24.52
C LEU A 945 10.41 -0.81 25.29
N SER A 946 10.29 -2.13 25.13
CA SER A 946 11.21 -3.09 25.74
C SER A 946 12.64 -2.89 25.28
N THR A 947 12.86 -2.61 23.99
CA THR A 947 14.20 -2.31 23.46
C THR A 947 14.80 -1.08 24.16
N ARG A 948 14.01 -0.01 24.33
CA ARG A 948 14.47 1.21 25.01
C ARG A 948 14.75 1.02 26.50
N ILE A 949 13.92 0.26 27.21
CA ILE A 949 14.16 -0.03 28.63
C ILE A 949 15.37 -0.93 28.82
N ARG A 950 15.59 -1.89 27.91
CA ARG A 950 16.80 -2.73 27.88
C ARG A 950 18.05 -1.88 27.80
N ASP A 951 18.08 -0.95 26.85
CA ASP A 951 19.22 -0.07 26.63
C ASP A 951 19.47 0.85 27.85
N ALA A 952 18.44 1.13 28.65
CA ALA A 952 18.53 1.90 29.89
C ALA A 952 18.84 1.06 31.16
N GLY A 953 18.80 -0.28 31.07
CA GLY A 953 19.07 -1.18 32.20
C GLY A 953 18.01 -1.19 33.32
N ASP A 954 16.76 -0.83 33.03
CA ASP A 954 15.70 -0.55 34.02
C ASP A 954 14.54 -1.57 34.00
N PHE A 955 14.81 -2.85 33.67
CA PHE A 955 13.79 -3.91 33.72
C PHE A 955 13.43 -4.34 35.14
N ALA A 956 12.24 -4.92 35.32
CA ALA A 956 11.90 -5.67 36.52
C ALA A 956 12.77 -6.94 36.64
N GLU A 957 12.88 -7.52 37.84
CA GLU A 957 13.74 -8.67 38.14
C GLU A 957 13.47 -9.91 37.25
N ASP A 958 12.27 -10.01 36.67
CA ASP A 958 11.83 -11.09 35.79
C ASP A 958 11.96 -10.76 34.28
N GLY A 959 12.57 -9.63 33.93
CA GLY A 959 12.74 -9.17 32.54
C GLY A 959 11.50 -8.52 31.92
N ARG A 960 10.44 -8.27 32.70
CA ARG A 960 9.23 -7.58 32.24
C ARG A 960 9.33 -6.06 32.42
N LEU A 961 8.46 -5.33 31.74
CA LEU A 961 8.37 -3.87 31.83
C LEU A 961 7.97 -3.45 33.26
N PRO A 962 8.63 -2.44 33.86
CA PRO A 962 8.37 -2.00 35.24
C PRO A 962 7.08 -1.15 35.37
N HIS A 963 6.40 -0.86 34.27
CA HIS A 963 5.28 0.08 34.19
C HIS A 963 4.02 -0.44 34.89
N HIS A 964 3.28 0.48 35.53
CA HIS A 964 1.87 0.25 35.89
C HIS A 964 0.98 0.57 34.69
N LEU A 965 0.11 -0.36 34.32
CA LEU A 965 -0.75 -0.27 33.14
C LEU A 965 -2.23 -0.33 33.55
N ALA A 966 -2.95 0.78 33.35
CA ALA A 966 -4.41 0.80 33.43
C ALA A 966 -4.99 0.65 32.02
N ILE A 967 -5.73 -0.43 31.78
CA ILE A 967 -6.43 -0.68 30.51
C ILE A 967 -7.85 -0.19 30.67
N CYS A 968 -8.28 0.74 29.82
CA CYS A 968 -9.63 1.28 29.84
C CYS A 968 -10.38 0.79 28.61
N VAL A 969 -11.38 -0.08 28.83
CA VAL A 969 -12.34 -0.50 27.81
C VAL A 969 -13.30 0.64 27.57
N THR A 970 -13.17 1.27 26.41
CA THR A 970 -13.96 2.45 26.02
C THR A 970 -15.28 2.08 25.35
N LYS A 971 -16.13 3.09 25.12
CA LYS A 971 -17.43 2.96 24.41
C LYS A 971 -18.41 2.01 25.11
N PHE A 972 -18.48 2.06 26.44
CA PHE A 972 -19.47 1.27 27.18
C PHE A 972 -20.93 1.62 26.81
N ASP A 973 -21.15 2.79 26.19
CA ASP A 973 -22.42 3.23 25.62
C ASP A 973 -22.79 2.58 24.27
N ASP A 974 -21.86 1.89 23.60
CA ASP A 974 -22.16 1.14 22.37
C ASP A 974 -22.93 -0.14 22.70
N ARG A 975 -23.95 -0.43 21.90
CA ARG A 975 -24.83 -1.58 22.11
C ARG A 975 -24.10 -2.91 22.19
N ARG A 976 -23.03 -3.12 21.43
CA ARG A 976 -22.25 -4.37 21.45
C ARG A 976 -21.54 -4.55 22.78
N VAL A 977 -20.97 -3.47 23.34
CA VAL A 977 -20.22 -3.52 24.60
C VAL A 977 -21.17 -3.69 25.78
N PHE A 978 -22.21 -2.86 25.87
CA PHE A 978 -23.20 -2.92 26.94
C PHE A 978 -23.92 -4.28 26.98
N ARG A 979 -24.45 -4.74 25.84
CA ARG A 979 -25.18 -6.02 25.79
C ARG A 979 -24.28 -7.22 26.07
N THR A 980 -22.98 -7.14 25.81
CA THR A 980 -22.04 -8.20 26.21
C THR A 980 -21.88 -8.24 27.73
N ALA A 981 -21.69 -7.09 28.39
CA ALA A 981 -21.62 -7.02 29.84
C ALA A 981 -22.93 -7.49 30.50
N GLU A 982 -24.08 -7.11 29.94
CA GLU A 982 -25.40 -7.52 30.42
C GLU A 982 -25.60 -9.04 30.32
N ARG A 983 -25.27 -9.64 29.17
CA ARG A 983 -25.38 -11.10 28.96
C ARG A 983 -24.49 -11.91 29.89
N LEU A 984 -23.35 -11.36 30.30
CA LEU A 984 -22.44 -11.98 31.26
C LEU A 984 -22.84 -11.75 32.72
N GLY A 985 -23.88 -10.94 32.98
CA GLY A 985 -24.31 -10.60 34.34
C GLY A 985 -23.35 -9.67 35.08
N LEU A 986 -22.52 -8.91 34.36
CA LEU A 986 -21.47 -8.05 34.93
C LEU A 986 -21.93 -6.60 35.17
N VAL A 987 -23.18 -6.29 34.83
CA VAL A 987 -23.76 -4.95 34.99
C VAL A 987 -24.37 -4.81 36.37
N SER A 988 -23.95 -3.76 37.08
CA SER A 988 -24.48 -3.33 38.37
C SER A 988 -25.03 -1.91 38.28
N TYR A 989 -25.91 -1.54 39.20
CA TYR A 989 -26.53 -0.22 39.26
C TYR A 989 -26.32 0.36 40.65
N ASP A 990 -25.85 1.60 40.73
CA ASP A 990 -25.76 2.33 41.99
C ASP A 990 -27.12 2.96 42.30
N PRO A 991 -27.80 2.58 43.41
CA PRO A 991 -29.09 3.16 43.77
C PRO A 991 -29.02 4.65 44.12
N THR A 992 -27.82 5.19 44.38
CA THR A 992 -27.59 6.62 44.63
C THR A 992 -27.34 7.44 43.36
N ASP A 993 -27.08 6.78 42.23
CA ASP A 993 -26.94 7.45 40.93
C ASP A 993 -28.31 7.95 40.44
N ARG A 994 -28.40 9.27 40.29
CA ARG A 994 -29.58 9.98 39.76
C ARG A 994 -30.05 9.41 38.42
N PHE A 995 -29.12 9.02 37.56
CA PHE A 995 -29.44 8.56 36.20
C PHE A 995 -29.62 7.05 36.10
N LYS A 996 -29.32 6.30 37.17
CA LYS A 996 -29.31 4.84 37.21
C LYS A 996 -28.47 4.23 36.09
N PHE A 997 -27.31 4.80 35.80
CA PHE A 997 -26.46 4.26 34.76
C PHE A 997 -25.90 2.89 35.15
N PRO A 998 -25.76 1.99 34.17
CA PRO A 998 -25.09 0.72 34.39
C PRO A 998 -23.60 0.95 34.64
N GLN A 999 -23.00 0.13 35.49
CA GLN A 999 -21.59 0.13 35.83
C GLN A 999 -21.05 -1.29 35.87
N VAL A 1000 -19.77 -1.49 35.53
CA VAL A 1000 -19.06 -2.76 35.66
C VAL A 1000 -18.07 -2.64 36.80
N ARG A 1001 -18.10 -3.58 37.76
CA ARG A 1001 -17.17 -3.56 38.89
C ARG A 1001 -15.74 -3.83 38.40
N ALA A 1002 -14.76 -3.27 39.09
CA ALA A 1002 -13.36 -3.43 38.70
C ALA A 1002 -12.89 -4.90 38.67
N ASP A 1003 -13.49 -5.77 39.50
CA ASP A 1003 -13.17 -7.20 39.56
C ASP A 1003 -13.76 -7.98 38.37
N ASP A 1004 -14.84 -7.47 37.77
CA ASP A 1004 -15.55 -8.07 36.64
C ASP A 1004 -15.03 -7.58 35.27
N ALA A 1005 -14.36 -6.42 35.27
CA ALA A 1005 -13.83 -5.80 34.06
C ALA A 1005 -12.86 -6.69 33.24
N PRO A 1006 -11.99 -7.54 33.84
CA PRO A 1006 -11.15 -8.46 33.08
C PRO A 1006 -11.94 -9.47 32.26
N LEU A 1007 -13.01 -10.06 32.81
CA LEU A 1007 -13.83 -11.03 32.10
C LEU A 1007 -14.54 -10.39 30.89
N LEU A 1008 -15.03 -9.16 31.06
CA LEU A 1008 -15.61 -8.39 29.95
C LEU A 1008 -14.57 -8.10 28.87
N PHE A 1009 -13.37 -7.66 29.26
CA PHE A 1009 -12.28 -7.38 28.32
C PHE A 1009 -11.87 -8.62 27.51
N ASP A 1010 -11.69 -9.75 28.19
CA ASP A 1010 -11.32 -11.02 27.54
C ASP A 1010 -12.38 -11.44 26.53
N THR A 1011 -13.66 -11.38 26.93
CA THR A 1011 -14.78 -11.74 26.06
C THR A 1011 -14.85 -10.84 24.83
N LEU A 1012 -14.67 -9.52 24.99
CA LEU A 1012 -14.65 -8.58 23.87
C LEU A 1012 -13.46 -8.83 22.92
N CYS A 1013 -12.32 -9.29 23.44
CA CYS A 1013 -11.16 -9.67 22.64
C CYS A 1013 -11.39 -10.98 21.86
N GLU A 1014 -12.18 -11.92 22.39
CA GLU A 1014 -12.54 -13.16 21.70
C GLU A 1014 -13.48 -12.93 20.51
N PHE A 1015 -14.36 -11.93 20.60
CA PHE A 1015 -15.29 -11.58 19.53
C PHE A 1015 -14.69 -10.67 18.44
N SER A 1016 -13.37 -10.41 18.46
CA SER A 1016 -12.75 -9.52 17.48
C SER A 1016 -12.59 -10.13 16.09
N SER A 1017 -12.51 -9.27 15.07
CA SER A 1017 -12.26 -9.67 13.68
C SER A 1017 -10.78 -9.91 13.37
N GLY A 1018 -9.90 -9.67 14.36
CA GLY A 1018 -8.44 -9.73 14.25
C GLY A 1018 -7.81 -10.72 15.23
N ASN A 1019 -6.60 -10.41 15.71
CA ASN A 1019 -5.87 -11.24 16.67
C ASN A 1019 -6.16 -10.85 18.15
N GLY A 1020 -7.37 -10.37 18.44
CA GLY A 1020 -7.75 -9.83 19.75
C GLY A 1020 -7.52 -10.81 20.90
N ALA A 1021 -7.81 -12.10 20.70
CA ALA A 1021 -7.56 -13.15 21.70
C ALA A 1021 -6.08 -13.28 22.13
N LEU A 1022 -5.12 -12.79 21.31
CA LEU A 1022 -3.69 -12.81 21.65
C LEU A 1022 -3.26 -11.59 22.47
N ILE A 1023 -4.09 -10.56 22.62
CA ILE A 1023 -3.76 -9.33 23.36
C ILE A 1023 -3.46 -9.66 24.82
N ARG A 1024 -4.25 -10.53 25.46
CA ARG A 1024 -4.02 -10.93 26.86
C ARG A 1024 -2.67 -11.61 27.04
N ASN A 1025 -2.34 -12.55 26.15
CA ASN A 1025 -1.05 -13.25 26.17
C ASN A 1025 0.10 -12.26 26.00
N LEU A 1026 -0.04 -11.31 25.08
CA LEU A 1026 0.94 -10.25 24.85
C LEU A 1026 1.13 -9.39 26.11
N LEU A 1027 0.06 -8.91 26.74
CA LEU A 1027 0.15 -8.13 27.97
C LEU A 1027 0.82 -8.91 29.11
N SER A 1028 0.46 -10.18 29.28
CA SER A 1028 1.07 -11.06 30.29
C SER A 1028 2.53 -11.37 30.01
N THR A 1029 2.98 -11.27 28.76
CA THR A 1029 4.39 -11.49 28.39
C THR A 1029 5.23 -10.27 28.74
N PHE A 1030 4.69 -9.06 28.55
CA PHE A 1030 5.44 -7.82 28.68
C PHE A 1030 5.32 -7.13 30.04
N PHE A 1031 4.26 -7.36 30.82
CA PHE A 1031 4.01 -6.69 32.11
C PHE A 1031 3.87 -7.66 33.27
N VAL A 1032 4.20 -7.17 34.47
CA VAL A 1032 3.94 -7.86 35.75
C VAL A 1032 2.45 -7.83 36.07
N ALA A 1033 1.85 -8.97 36.41
CA ALA A 1033 0.39 -9.12 36.52
C ALA A 1033 -0.22 -8.19 37.57
N GLU A 1034 0.43 -8.00 38.71
CA GLU A 1034 -0.02 -7.11 39.80
C GLU A 1034 0.00 -5.62 39.41
N ARG A 1035 0.67 -5.29 38.30
CA ARG A 1035 0.79 -3.93 37.77
C ARG A 1035 -0.15 -3.66 36.60
N VAL A 1036 -1.04 -4.58 36.26
CA VAL A 1036 -2.05 -4.39 35.21
C VAL A 1036 -3.43 -4.40 35.84
N ARG A 1037 -4.25 -3.38 35.56
CA ARG A 1037 -5.65 -3.33 36.00
C ARG A 1037 -6.56 -2.85 34.87
N ILE A 1038 -7.73 -3.46 34.76
CA ILE A 1038 -8.70 -3.19 33.69
C ILE A 1038 -9.89 -2.41 34.27
N PHE A 1039 -10.35 -1.41 33.52
CA PHE A 1039 -11.45 -0.53 33.85
C PHE A 1039 -12.39 -0.41 32.64
N VAL A 1040 -13.65 -0.04 32.89
CA VAL A 1040 -14.67 0.18 31.86
C VAL A 1040 -15.12 1.63 31.93
N ALA A 1041 -15.17 2.31 30.77
CA ALA A 1041 -15.56 3.70 30.72
C ALA A 1041 -16.38 4.06 29.48
N SER A 1042 -17.15 5.13 29.60
CA SER A 1042 -17.81 5.82 28.49
C SER A 1042 -17.56 7.31 28.56
N GLY A 1043 -17.02 7.87 27.48
CA GLY A 1043 -16.77 9.31 27.38
C GLY A 1043 -18.05 10.14 27.21
N VAL A 1044 -19.04 9.62 26.50
CA VAL A 1044 -20.29 10.35 26.24
C VAL A 1044 -21.42 9.96 27.18
N GLY A 1045 -21.35 8.78 27.80
CA GLY A 1045 -22.42 8.23 28.62
C GLY A 1045 -23.60 7.72 27.81
N PHE A 1046 -24.61 7.22 28.51
CA PHE A 1046 -25.84 6.72 27.90
C PHE A 1046 -26.85 7.84 27.66
N ASN A 1047 -27.68 7.66 26.63
CA ASN A 1047 -28.84 8.49 26.41
C ASN A 1047 -29.91 8.21 27.48
N LEU A 1048 -30.62 9.25 27.90
CA LEU A 1048 -31.67 9.17 28.91
C LEU A 1048 -33.04 9.10 28.24
N SER A 1049 -33.97 8.38 28.87
CA SER A 1049 -35.38 8.36 28.46
C SER A 1049 -35.97 9.78 28.51
N ARG A 1050 -36.64 10.20 27.44
CA ARG A 1050 -37.28 11.52 27.35
C ARG A 1050 -38.42 11.72 28.35
N THR A 1051 -39.05 10.62 28.79
CA THR A 1051 -40.19 10.65 29.71
C THR A 1051 -39.75 10.48 31.17
N ALA A 1052 -38.80 9.58 31.44
CA ALA A 1052 -38.40 9.23 32.80
C ALA A 1052 -37.11 9.94 33.28
N GLY A 1053 -36.28 10.47 32.36
CA GLY A 1053 -35.02 11.14 32.71
C GLY A 1053 -33.95 10.23 33.32
N VAL A 1054 -34.11 8.92 33.17
CA VAL A 1054 -33.20 7.86 33.65
C VAL A 1054 -32.77 6.96 32.49
N PHE A 1055 -31.75 6.13 32.72
CA PHE A 1055 -31.29 5.11 31.78
C PHE A 1055 -32.43 4.18 31.31
N ASP A 1056 -32.47 3.93 30.00
CA ASP A 1056 -33.43 3.04 29.35
C ASP A 1056 -32.68 1.93 28.59
N PRO A 1057 -32.74 0.66 29.02
CA PRO A 1057 -32.00 -0.43 28.39
C PRO A 1057 -32.42 -0.71 26.94
N ASP A 1058 -33.55 -0.20 26.48
CA ASP A 1058 -34.03 -0.38 25.10
C ASP A 1058 -33.65 0.78 24.16
N ASP A 1059 -33.30 1.96 24.69
CA ASP A 1059 -32.96 3.17 23.91
C ASP A 1059 -31.81 4.00 24.53
N PHE A 1060 -30.69 3.33 24.84
CA PHE A 1060 -29.56 3.94 25.56
C PHE A 1060 -28.43 4.51 24.69
N GLU A 1061 -28.38 4.21 23.39
CA GLU A 1061 -27.25 4.62 22.55
C GLU A 1061 -27.21 6.15 22.40
N ASN A 1062 -26.15 6.77 22.92
CA ASN A 1062 -25.96 8.22 22.85
C ASN A 1062 -25.17 8.66 21.60
N VAL A 1063 -24.70 7.69 20.82
CA VAL A 1063 -23.95 7.89 19.58
C VAL A 1063 -24.76 7.33 18.43
N ILE A 1064 -24.98 8.15 17.41
CA ILE A 1064 -25.78 7.78 16.22
C ILE A 1064 -25.06 8.22 14.93
N PRO A 1065 -25.35 7.60 13.78
CA PRO A 1065 -24.83 8.05 12.49
C PRO A 1065 -25.23 9.51 12.18
N GLY A 1066 -24.31 10.27 11.60
CA GLY A 1066 -24.48 11.65 11.14
C GLY A 1066 -24.71 11.74 9.62
N GLU A 1067 -25.30 12.85 9.18
CA GLU A 1067 -25.73 13.07 7.78
C GLU A 1067 -24.57 13.20 6.77
N GLU A 1068 -23.38 13.65 7.22
CA GLU A 1068 -22.20 13.90 6.37
C GLU A 1068 -21.22 12.70 6.30
N GLY A 1069 -21.63 11.51 6.77
CA GLY A 1069 -20.74 10.35 6.90
C GLY A 1069 -19.83 10.48 8.13
N GLY A 1070 -20.34 10.11 9.30
CA GLY A 1070 -19.63 10.16 10.59
C GLY A 1070 -20.55 9.82 11.77
N PHE A 1071 -20.11 10.04 13.01
CA PHE A 1071 -20.92 9.85 14.22
C PHE A 1071 -21.26 11.19 14.89
N ARG A 1072 -22.44 11.29 15.48
CA ARG A 1072 -22.91 12.45 16.28
C ARG A 1072 -23.49 12.01 17.62
N ILE A 1073 -23.50 12.92 18.58
CA ILE A 1073 -24.00 12.69 19.93
C ILE A 1073 -25.48 13.08 20.00
N ARG A 1074 -26.34 12.15 20.40
CA ARG A 1074 -27.80 12.32 20.39
C ARG A 1074 -28.32 13.18 21.54
N GLY A 1075 -27.83 12.91 22.75
CA GLY A 1075 -28.35 13.45 24.01
C GLY A 1075 -27.29 14.18 24.84
N PRO A 1076 -27.61 14.62 26.07
CA PRO A 1076 -26.63 15.19 26.99
C PRO A 1076 -25.48 14.21 27.28
N ILE A 1077 -24.28 14.76 27.46
CA ILE A 1077 -23.07 13.97 27.74
C ILE A 1077 -22.99 13.71 29.24
N HIS A 1078 -22.91 12.46 29.66
CA HIS A 1078 -22.77 12.05 31.06
C HIS A 1078 -21.67 10.99 31.21
N PRO A 1079 -20.39 11.41 31.31
CA PRO A 1079 -19.28 10.47 31.28
C PRO A 1079 -19.27 9.52 32.49
N ILE A 1080 -18.78 8.29 32.30
CA ILE A 1080 -18.78 7.21 33.29
C ILE A 1080 -17.39 6.57 33.35
N GLY A 1081 -16.85 6.35 34.55
CA GLY A 1081 -15.65 5.52 34.76
C GLY A 1081 -14.32 6.14 34.30
N LEU A 1082 -14.23 7.48 34.19
CA LEU A 1082 -13.04 8.16 33.64
C LEU A 1082 -11.99 8.59 34.69
N LEU A 1083 -12.33 8.63 35.98
CA LEU A 1083 -11.44 9.16 37.02
C LEU A 1083 -10.67 8.04 37.73
N GLU A 1084 -11.32 6.91 37.93
CA GLU A 1084 -10.86 5.73 38.65
C GLU A 1084 -9.55 5.16 38.10
N PRO A 1085 -9.33 5.03 36.77
CA PRO A 1085 -8.05 4.56 36.24
C PRO A 1085 -6.87 5.47 36.62
N LEU A 1086 -7.12 6.79 36.69
CA LEU A 1086 -6.08 7.79 37.01
C LEU A 1086 -5.75 7.80 38.50
N LEU A 1087 -6.75 7.60 39.36
CA LEU A 1087 -6.54 7.47 40.81
C LEU A 1087 -5.75 6.20 41.15
N TRP A 1088 -6.04 5.09 40.48
CA TRP A 1088 -5.27 3.87 40.68
C TRP A 1088 -3.82 4.02 40.20
N LEU A 1089 -3.59 4.62 39.03
CA LEU A 1089 -2.24 4.90 38.54
C LEU A 1089 -1.47 5.87 39.44
N SER A 1090 -2.15 6.79 40.14
CA SER A 1090 -1.47 7.74 41.02
C SER A 1090 -0.98 7.11 42.32
N GLY A 1091 -1.55 5.97 42.72
CA GLY A 1091 -1.34 5.34 44.02
C GLY A 1091 -2.27 5.91 45.12
N ALA A 1092 -3.24 6.75 44.74
CA ALA A 1092 -4.28 7.21 45.65
C ALA A 1092 -5.13 6.02 46.10
N LYS A 1093 -5.22 5.79 47.42
CA LYS A 1093 -6.15 4.80 47.97
C LYS A 1093 -7.57 5.36 47.86
N GLN A 1094 -8.43 4.70 47.10
CA GLN A 1094 -9.87 4.93 47.09
C GLN A 1094 -10.52 4.44 48.39
#